data_AF-A0A813EU66-F1
#
_entry.id   AF-A0A813EU66-F1
#
_cell.length_a   1.000
_cell.length_b   1.000
_cell.length_c   1.000
_cell.angle_alpha   90.00
_cell.angle_beta   90.00
_cell.angle_gamma   90.00
#
_symmetry.space_group_name_H-M   'P 1'
#
loop_
_entity.id
_entity.type
_entity.pdbx_description
1 polymer ?
#
loop_
_entity_poly.entity_id
_entity_poly.type
_entity_poly.pdbx_seq_one_letter_code
_entity_poly.pdbx_strand_id
1 'polypeptide(L)'
;EGTYKVEDDDGLCLPCASGFSSSAGQAACQICPTNTFSQVPKTTMVQYQDTRKQLFGAASCTPCPTGFVSTAGSPFCTACAMGTARASGDDECQLCADGSYQNSTGASECLPCEVVLAGSSSLRGSRTQDECKCGAGTFKRPGKGCVGCPQGIDCPGGNDMPLQQAGFWAEVVNEESREISVFNCRNSLECVNGAFGSCALGRQNRACNDCKDYHYKETGVCKECGEGDKMPFIGLAVCLVGLGILLTVFLKVDLSKQRLSYLTVIMTGGQLITAIQALGAIRQLAIIWVEPVKSVMDALSFITLDIDVMKATCFMQSDNVAVKFIMQMLAYPFLLTILLVAYGLSQFSREPVSMDSLWNLNGTILFVLFISLTLSMLMPLQCILNPNGTSSVAANPGIICWDSGDHVVLTFLAVLGMLIYPVSILSWSLWVTLKYPSRVASGAGLTLNIRYRFLFGRFRPERYYFGTLYLVRNLCVTLVPVLFSNIPALQVVVMGAVLQVFAAIQAMLWPWRTTSSNVSDISISLFLVIVLLGAAPLLEIDDPTVLGVLVFVAIVCLFSAGLTVILHALYTRFLPPKGFGAFLCHHKAGAGILCRYMKLAAINHSSSNLFLDSDELESLDLIFDTVPTVRSPELLHRMWCAGEIATAHRNNVPIIPILCDGFVFPDDERIQAIHEVWTEEQKHTLMNFGISMDMIKEAYRHILQLPMLTMPRMGSVEEQESVVVEMLNSCKLPKKAFSQKAMASQKPRILVTGAVADAEAMSACNVMQILLQRETQEETKVVRSAAEAHQWSGNAVYIVVLFSKGLLRVPAFAEILLAIVESSNVEIVTVSADTGFEFPGPDFYKELEANGLREPGLGKETGLRLSKAYRALLSVLALPLSPLGSEGLLTKQVS
;
A
#
# COMPACT_ATOMS: atom_id res chain seq x y z
N GLU A 1 -105.36 -27.31 -24.69
CA GLU A 1 -104.03 -26.88 -24.19
C GLU A 1 -103.49 -27.98 -23.29
N GLY A 2 -102.22 -28.35 -23.45
CA GLY A 2 -101.55 -29.44 -22.72
C GLY A 2 -101.83 -30.85 -23.25
N THR A 3 -102.63 -31.00 -24.30
CA THR A 3 -103.06 -32.30 -24.85
C THR A 3 -103.04 -32.27 -26.39
N TYR A 4 -102.76 -33.39 -27.04
CA TYR A 4 -102.77 -33.53 -28.51
C TYR A 4 -103.82 -34.56 -28.98
N LYS A 5 -104.25 -34.46 -30.24
CA LYS A 5 -105.27 -35.34 -30.84
C LYS A 5 -104.59 -36.47 -31.61
N VAL A 6 -105.02 -37.71 -31.37
CA VAL A 6 -104.57 -38.89 -32.13
C VAL A 6 -105.52 -39.06 -33.33
N GLU A 7 -104.99 -39.31 -34.54
CA GLU A 7 -105.76 -39.23 -35.79
C GLU A 7 -106.84 -40.33 -35.97
N ASP A 8 -106.83 -41.40 -35.15
CA ASP A 8 -107.71 -42.57 -35.32
C ASP A 8 -108.74 -42.81 -34.18
N ASP A 9 -108.95 -41.87 -33.26
CA ASP A 9 -109.93 -42.02 -32.17
C ASP A 9 -110.82 -40.76 -32.01
N ASP A 10 -112.14 -40.95 -32.11
CA ASP A 10 -113.14 -39.87 -32.18
C ASP A 10 -113.30 -39.16 -30.82
N GLY A 11 -112.49 -38.13 -30.60
CA GLY A 11 -112.64 -37.14 -29.53
C GLY A 11 -111.71 -37.33 -28.31
N LEU A 12 -110.77 -38.27 -28.34
CA LEU A 12 -109.83 -38.50 -27.24
C LEU A 12 -108.56 -37.65 -27.38
N CYS A 13 -108.29 -36.77 -26.41
CA CYS A 13 -107.05 -35.99 -26.33
C CYS A 13 -106.11 -36.60 -25.28
N LEU A 14 -104.86 -36.90 -25.66
CA LEU A 14 -103.84 -37.42 -24.74
C LEU A 14 -102.97 -36.28 -24.19
N PRO A 15 -102.55 -36.32 -22.91
CA PRO A 15 -101.71 -35.28 -22.32
C PRO A 15 -100.30 -35.36 -22.89
N CYS A 16 -99.67 -34.21 -23.05
CA CYS A 16 -98.25 -34.16 -23.35
C CYS A 16 -97.47 -34.77 -22.18
N ALA A 17 -96.51 -35.65 -22.50
CA ALA A 17 -95.58 -36.15 -21.51
C ALA A 17 -94.76 -35.00 -20.89
N SER A 18 -94.24 -35.20 -19.68
CA SER A 18 -93.37 -34.21 -19.05
C SER A 18 -92.17 -33.92 -19.97
N GLY A 19 -91.79 -32.65 -20.11
CA GLY A 19 -90.80 -32.17 -21.09
C GLY A 19 -91.40 -31.66 -22.41
N PHE A 20 -92.71 -31.80 -22.62
CA PHE A 20 -93.42 -31.31 -23.80
C PHE A 20 -94.59 -30.39 -23.41
N SER A 21 -95.00 -29.49 -24.31
CA SER A 21 -96.17 -28.61 -24.13
C SER A 21 -97.00 -28.52 -25.40
N SER A 22 -98.25 -28.05 -25.29
CA SER A 22 -99.13 -27.85 -26.44
C SER A 22 -100.12 -26.71 -26.20
N SER A 23 -100.10 -25.69 -27.06
CA SER A 23 -101.05 -24.55 -27.01
C SER A 23 -102.35 -24.87 -27.76
N ALA A 24 -103.39 -24.02 -27.63
CA ALA A 24 -104.70 -24.29 -28.21
C ALA A 24 -104.62 -24.42 -29.74
N GLY A 25 -105.08 -25.58 -30.28
CA GLY A 25 -105.13 -25.84 -31.71
C GLY A 25 -103.90 -26.54 -32.31
N GLN A 26 -102.88 -26.91 -31.52
CA GLN A 26 -101.73 -27.67 -32.01
C GLN A 26 -102.05 -29.17 -32.17
N ALA A 27 -101.62 -29.76 -33.29
CA ALA A 27 -101.88 -31.17 -33.61
C ALA A 27 -100.98 -32.16 -32.84
N ALA A 28 -99.80 -31.72 -32.37
CA ALA A 28 -98.84 -32.54 -31.64
C ALA A 28 -98.18 -31.75 -30.50
N CYS A 29 -97.67 -32.46 -29.49
CA CYS A 29 -96.91 -31.86 -28.41
C CYS A 29 -95.52 -31.43 -28.90
N GLN A 30 -95.16 -30.17 -28.64
CA GLN A 30 -93.83 -29.65 -28.96
C GLN A 30 -92.89 -29.86 -27.78
N ILE A 31 -91.64 -30.25 -28.08
CA ILE A 31 -90.58 -30.38 -27.08
C ILE A 31 -90.33 -29.01 -26.43
N CYS A 32 -90.20 -28.98 -25.11
CA CYS A 32 -89.78 -27.76 -24.44
C CYS A 32 -88.34 -27.43 -24.85
N PRO A 33 -88.07 -26.22 -25.38
CA PRO A 33 -86.72 -25.82 -25.75
C PRO A 33 -85.81 -25.74 -24.51
N THR A 34 -84.50 -25.75 -24.74
CA THR A 34 -83.47 -25.62 -23.69
C THR A 34 -83.79 -24.47 -22.73
N ASN A 35 -83.53 -24.67 -21.43
CA ASN A 35 -83.86 -23.75 -20.33
C ASN A 35 -85.34 -23.52 -20.05
N THR A 36 -86.21 -24.36 -20.59
CA THR A 36 -87.61 -24.44 -20.18
C THR A 36 -87.96 -25.88 -19.77
N PHE A 37 -88.94 -26.06 -18.90
CA PHE A 37 -89.38 -27.37 -18.44
C PHE A 37 -90.90 -27.45 -18.38
N SER A 38 -91.42 -28.66 -18.42
CA SER A 38 -92.80 -28.94 -18.11
C SER A 38 -92.91 -30.24 -17.31
N GLN A 39 -93.66 -30.20 -16.21
CA GLN A 39 -93.88 -31.37 -15.38
C GLN A 39 -95.37 -31.67 -15.30
N VAL A 40 -95.74 -32.93 -15.57
CA VAL A 40 -97.09 -33.42 -15.31
C VAL A 40 -97.17 -33.87 -13.85
N PRO A 41 -98.07 -33.33 -13.02
CA PRO A 41 -98.20 -33.72 -11.62
C PRO A 41 -98.47 -35.23 -11.47
N LYS A 42 -97.66 -35.94 -10.67
CA LYS A 42 -97.87 -37.38 -10.38
C LYS A 42 -99.17 -37.66 -9.60
N THR A 43 -99.71 -36.65 -8.92
CA THR A 43 -100.98 -36.72 -8.19
C THR A 43 -102.09 -36.05 -8.98
N THR A 44 -102.53 -36.73 -10.03
CA THR A 44 -103.90 -36.52 -10.54
C THR A 44 -104.56 -37.86 -10.82
N MET A 45 -104.63 -38.71 -9.79
CA MET A 45 -105.77 -39.62 -9.66
C MET A 45 -106.95 -38.73 -9.28
N VAL A 46 -107.61 -38.22 -10.31
CA VAL A 46 -108.84 -37.44 -10.25
C VAL A 46 -109.90 -38.26 -9.51
N GLN A 47 -110.44 -37.71 -8.43
CA GLN A 47 -111.64 -38.22 -7.79
C GLN A 47 -112.81 -38.02 -8.77
N TYR A 48 -113.48 -39.10 -9.12
CA TYR A 48 -114.57 -39.12 -10.09
C TYR A 48 -115.84 -38.53 -9.47
N GLN A 49 -116.36 -37.43 -10.03
CA GLN A 49 -117.79 -37.25 -10.20
C GLN A 49 -118.08 -36.28 -11.36
N ASP A 50 -118.72 -36.86 -12.37
CA ASP A 50 -119.38 -36.27 -13.52
C ASP A 50 -118.53 -35.71 -14.70
N THR A 51 -118.98 -36.13 -15.88
CA THR A 51 -118.57 -35.89 -17.27
C THR A 51 -117.62 -34.71 -17.60
N ARG A 52 -116.30 -34.97 -17.50
CA ARG A 52 -115.21 -34.58 -18.43
C ARG A 52 -113.87 -35.03 -17.82
N LYS A 53 -113.14 -35.97 -18.46
CA LYS A 53 -111.76 -36.32 -18.04
C LYS A 53 -110.84 -35.13 -18.34
N GLN A 54 -110.54 -34.31 -17.33
CA GLN A 54 -109.50 -33.29 -17.44
C GLN A 54 -108.13 -33.98 -17.34
N LEU A 55 -107.52 -34.24 -18.50
CA LEU A 55 -106.10 -34.63 -18.57
C LEU A 55 -105.27 -33.35 -18.52
N PHE A 56 -104.54 -33.17 -17.42
CA PHE A 56 -103.68 -32.00 -17.24
C PHE A 56 -102.29 -32.30 -17.80
N GLY A 57 -102.01 -31.85 -19.01
CA GLY A 57 -100.65 -31.66 -19.49
C GLY A 57 -100.26 -30.18 -19.44
N ALA A 58 -98.99 -29.86 -19.62
CA ALA A 58 -98.54 -28.47 -19.55
C ALA A 58 -98.94 -27.67 -20.81
N ALA A 59 -99.67 -26.57 -20.61
CA ALA A 59 -100.09 -25.67 -21.70
C ALA A 59 -98.92 -24.86 -22.29
N SER A 60 -97.87 -24.62 -21.50
CA SER A 60 -96.66 -23.90 -21.89
C SER A 60 -95.44 -24.43 -21.15
N CYS A 61 -94.26 -24.29 -21.74
CA CYS A 61 -93.01 -24.56 -21.04
C CYS A 61 -92.68 -23.39 -20.10
N THR A 62 -92.36 -23.70 -18.85
CA THR A 62 -91.99 -22.70 -17.85
C THR A 62 -90.48 -22.46 -17.94
N PRO A 63 -89.99 -21.19 -17.96
CA PRO A 63 -88.56 -20.93 -17.95
C PRO A 63 -87.93 -21.43 -16.65
N CYS A 64 -86.75 -22.03 -16.75
CA CYS A 64 -85.95 -22.38 -15.59
C CYS A 64 -85.54 -21.11 -14.84
N PRO A 65 -85.64 -21.09 -13.49
CA PRO A 65 -85.14 -19.97 -12.70
C PRO A 65 -83.64 -19.80 -12.89
N THR A 66 -83.12 -18.59 -12.62
CA THR A 66 -81.68 -18.31 -12.65
C THR A 66 -80.91 -19.32 -11.78
N GLY A 67 -79.73 -19.73 -12.23
CA GLY A 67 -78.96 -20.81 -11.60
C GLY A 67 -79.42 -22.23 -11.90
N PHE A 68 -80.46 -22.44 -12.72
CA PHE A 68 -80.90 -23.76 -13.17
C PHE A 68 -80.93 -23.86 -14.70
N VAL A 69 -80.59 -25.03 -15.24
CA VAL A 69 -80.61 -25.34 -16.68
C VAL A 69 -81.49 -26.55 -16.96
N SER A 70 -82.01 -26.63 -18.18
CA SER A 70 -82.67 -27.84 -18.67
C SER A 70 -82.25 -28.11 -20.10
N THR A 71 -82.00 -29.37 -20.44
CA THR A 71 -81.88 -29.79 -21.85
C THR A 71 -83.26 -29.82 -22.48
N ALA A 72 -83.32 -29.69 -23.81
CA ALA A 72 -84.59 -29.77 -24.53
C ALA A 72 -85.34 -31.08 -24.19
N GLY A 73 -86.61 -30.98 -23.80
CA GLY A 73 -87.42 -32.13 -23.39
C GLY A 73 -87.26 -32.58 -21.94
N SER A 74 -86.50 -31.86 -21.10
CA SER A 74 -86.35 -32.21 -19.69
C SER A 74 -87.62 -31.91 -18.86
N PRO A 75 -88.05 -32.82 -17.98
CA PRO A 75 -89.22 -32.62 -17.13
C PRO A 75 -88.96 -31.74 -15.89
N PHE A 76 -87.71 -31.42 -15.58
CA PHE A 76 -87.31 -30.54 -14.48
C PHE A 76 -86.03 -29.77 -14.85
N CYS A 77 -85.79 -28.64 -14.18
CA CYS A 77 -84.53 -27.93 -14.27
C CYS A 77 -83.51 -28.50 -13.27
N THR A 78 -82.28 -28.65 -13.72
CA THR A 78 -81.14 -29.10 -12.92
C THR A 78 -80.38 -27.87 -12.42
N ALA A 79 -80.02 -27.85 -11.13
CA ALA A 79 -79.22 -26.78 -10.55
C ALA A 79 -77.81 -26.75 -11.15
N CYS A 80 -77.27 -25.56 -11.42
CA CYS A 80 -75.86 -25.40 -11.76
C CYS A 80 -74.99 -25.92 -10.62
N ALA A 81 -73.96 -26.70 -10.96
CA ALA A 81 -73.04 -27.27 -9.97
C ALA A 81 -72.12 -26.18 -9.40
N MET A 82 -71.49 -26.46 -8.26
CA MET A 82 -70.44 -25.58 -7.70
C MET A 82 -69.36 -25.28 -8.76
N GLY A 83 -68.87 -24.04 -8.76
CA GLY A 83 -67.96 -23.52 -9.78
C GLY A 83 -68.64 -23.06 -11.08
N THR A 84 -69.97 -23.16 -11.16
CA THR A 84 -70.75 -22.62 -12.29
C THR A 84 -71.91 -21.76 -11.80
N ALA A 85 -72.30 -20.78 -12.61
CA ALA A 85 -73.48 -19.94 -12.38
C ALA A 85 -74.21 -19.72 -13.70
N ARG A 86 -75.50 -19.36 -13.62
CA ARG A 86 -76.29 -19.02 -14.79
C ARG A 86 -77.07 -17.73 -14.54
N ALA A 87 -76.69 -16.68 -15.24
CA ALA A 87 -77.39 -15.40 -15.21
C ALA A 87 -78.64 -15.46 -16.11
N SER A 88 -79.47 -14.40 -16.03
CA SER A 88 -80.63 -14.27 -16.92
C SER A 88 -80.15 -14.03 -18.36
N GLY A 89 -80.44 -14.96 -19.26
CA GLY A 89 -80.05 -14.90 -20.68
C GLY A 89 -78.96 -15.89 -21.11
N ASP A 90 -78.32 -16.60 -20.17
CA ASP A 90 -77.35 -17.64 -20.51
C ASP A 90 -78.04 -18.96 -20.91
N ASP A 91 -77.52 -19.61 -21.95
CA ASP A 91 -78.07 -20.88 -22.46
C ASP A 91 -77.61 -22.10 -21.66
N GLU A 92 -76.51 -22.00 -20.92
CA GLU A 92 -75.93 -23.09 -20.11
C GLU A 92 -75.31 -22.54 -18.81
N CYS A 93 -74.97 -23.43 -17.88
CA CYS A 93 -74.22 -23.04 -16.67
C CYS A 93 -72.80 -22.65 -17.07
N GLN A 94 -72.45 -21.37 -16.90
CA GLN A 94 -71.12 -20.87 -17.21
C GLN A 94 -70.17 -21.13 -16.04
N LEU A 95 -68.96 -21.60 -16.35
CA LEU A 95 -67.88 -21.67 -15.38
C LEU A 95 -67.56 -20.28 -14.86
N CYS A 96 -67.38 -20.14 -13.55
CA CYS A 96 -66.90 -18.90 -12.97
C CYS A 96 -65.58 -18.50 -13.65
N ALA A 97 -65.49 -17.26 -14.11
CA ALA A 97 -64.30 -16.72 -14.74
C ALA A 97 -63.12 -16.67 -13.75
N ASP A 98 -61.91 -16.50 -14.27
CA ASP A 98 -60.72 -16.32 -13.42
C ASP A 98 -60.95 -15.15 -12.44
N GLY A 99 -60.61 -15.36 -11.18
CA GLY A 99 -60.86 -14.39 -10.09
C GLY A 99 -62.25 -14.44 -9.47
N SER A 100 -63.08 -15.42 -9.84
CA SER A 100 -64.39 -15.68 -9.20
C SER A 100 -64.59 -17.15 -8.85
N TYR A 101 -65.44 -17.44 -7.88
CA TYR A 101 -65.77 -18.79 -7.42
C TYR A 101 -67.25 -18.95 -7.10
N GLN A 102 -67.73 -20.19 -6.97
CA GLN A 102 -69.09 -20.46 -6.50
C GLN A 102 -69.16 -21.74 -5.67
N ASN A 103 -69.55 -21.59 -4.40
CA ASN A 103 -69.59 -22.66 -3.41
C ASN A 103 -70.99 -23.23 -3.12
N SER A 104 -72.02 -22.73 -3.80
CA SER A 104 -73.40 -23.21 -3.70
C SER A 104 -73.90 -23.75 -5.03
N THR A 105 -74.82 -24.73 -4.99
CA THR A 105 -75.51 -25.22 -6.19
C THR A 105 -76.71 -24.31 -6.50
N GLY A 106 -77.03 -24.14 -7.79
CA GLY A 106 -78.18 -23.34 -8.20
C GLY A 106 -77.94 -21.82 -8.19
N ALA A 107 -76.69 -21.37 -8.23
CA ALA A 107 -76.35 -19.95 -8.11
C ALA A 107 -76.57 -19.15 -9.42
N SER A 108 -77.05 -17.92 -9.29
CA SER A 108 -77.29 -17.00 -10.40
C SER A 108 -76.05 -16.22 -10.85
N GLU A 109 -75.06 -16.06 -9.97
CA GLU A 109 -73.82 -15.32 -10.23
C GLU A 109 -72.64 -15.95 -9.49
N CYS A 110 -71.41 -15.69 -9.96
CA CYS A 110 -70.19 -16.11 -9.26
C CYS A 110 -69.73 -15.04 -8.27
N LEU A 111 -69.20 -15.46 -7.14
CA LEU A 111 -68.67 -14.58 -6.10
C LEU A 111 -67.24 -14.15 -6.47
N PRO A 112 -66.93 -12.83 -6.47
CA PRO A 112 -65.59 -12.36 -6.76
C PRO A 112 -64.64 -12.66 -5.60
N CYS A 113 -63.42 -13.14 -5.92
CA CYS A 113 -62.38 -13.37 -4.93
C CYS A 113 -61.95 -12.10 -4.18
N GLU A 114 -62.07 -10.93 -4.83
CA GLU A 114 -61.74 -9.62 -4.26
C GLU A 114 -62.46 -9.32 -2.93
N VAL A 115 -63.69 -9.83 -2.77
CA VAL A 115 -64.51 -9.63 -1.56
C VAL A 115 -64.02 -10.48 -0.38
N VAL A 116 -63.39 -11.62 -0.66
CA VAL A 116 -62.86 -12.54 0.35
C VAL A 116 -61.40 -12.21 0.68
N LEU A 117 -60.62 -11.91 -0.35
CA LEU A 117 -59.21 -11.62 -0.25
C LEU A 117 -58.81 -10.64 -1.37
N ALA A 118 -58.67 -9.36 -1.02
CA ALA A 118 -58.32 -8.30 -1.98
C ALA A 118 -57.02 -8.61 -2.74
N GLY A 119 -57.02 -8.44 -4.06
CA GLY A 119 -55.88 -8.73 -4.93
C GLY A 119 -55.59 -10.22 -5.18
N SER A 120 -56.50 -11.12 -4.77
CA SER A 120 -56.40 -12.55 -5.06
C SER A 120 -57.14 -12.93 -6.34
N SER A 121 -56.78 -14.09 -6.89
CA SER A 121 -57.46 -14.66 -8.05
C SER A 121 -57.67 -16.17 -7.84
N SER A 122 -58.60 -16.73 -8.61
CA SER A 122 -58.89 -18.16 -8.65
C SER A 122 -58.82 -18.65 -10.09
N LEU A 123 -58.64 -19.96 -10.28
CA LEU A 123 -58.74 -20.60 -11.58
C LEU A 123 -60.21 -20.66 -12.04
N ARG A 124 -60.43 -20.62 -13.35
CA ARG A 124 -61.74 -20.82 -13.97
C ARG A 124 -62.45 -22.07 -13.43
N GLY A 125 -63.71 -21.91 -13.03
CA GLY A 125 -64.52 -22.99 -12.47
C GLY A 125 -64.29 -23.27 -10.98
N SER A 126 -63.66 -22.33 -10.26
CA SER A 126 -63.36 -22.46 -8.83
C SER A 126 -64.60 -22.71 -7.97
N ARG A 127 -64.51 -23.69 -7.06
CA ARG A 127 -65.67 -24.21 -6.31
C ARG A 127 -65.74 -23.71 -4.88
N THR A 128 -64.65 -23.20 -4.33
CA THR A 128 -64.57 -22.80 -2.92
C THR A 128 -63.87 -21.46 -2.77
N GLN A 129 -64.09 -20.77 -1.65
CA GLN A 129 -63.40 -19.50 -1.40
C GLN A 129 -61.90 -19.70 -1.15
N ASP A 130 -61.49 -20.90 -0.69
CA ASP A 130 -60.09 -21.21 -0.37
C ASP A 130 -59.21 -21.34 -1.64
N GLU A 131 -59.86 -21.44 -2.81
CA GLU A 131 -59.21 -21.40 -4.11
C GLU A 131 -58.87 -19.96 -4.56
N CYS A 132 -59.34 -18.92 -3.84
CA CYS A 132 -58.86 -17.56 -4.00
C CYS A 132 -57.46 -17.42 -3.39
N LYS A 133 -56.46 -17.23 -4.24
CA LYS A 133 -55.04 -17.27 -3.92
C LYS A 133 -54.32 -16.02 -4.43
N CYS A 134 -53.28 -15.61 -3.71
CA CYS A 134 -52.41 -14.54 -4.18
C CYS A 134 -51.57 -15.00 -5.38
N GLY A 135 -51.33 -14.11 -6.34
CA GLY A 135 -50.47 -14.39 -7.49
C GLY A 135 -48.98 -14.47 -7.10
N ALA A 136 -48.14 -15.00 -7.98
CA ALA A 136 -46.69 -15.00 -7.80
C ALA A 136 -46.16 -13.57 -7.57
N GLY A 137 -45.19 -13.42 -6.66
CA GLY A 137 -44.69 -12.11 -6.22
C GLY A 137 -45.56 -11.41 -5.18
N THR A 138 -46.65 -12.02 -4.73
CA THR A 138 -47.51 -11.51 -3.64
C THR A 138 -47.82 -12.59 -2.61
N PHE A 139 -48.16 -12.20 -1.38
CA PHE A 139 -48.57 -13.13 -0.33
C PHE A 139 -49.75 -12.58 0.49
N LYS A 140 -50.49 -13.50 1.13
CA LYS A 140 -51.68 -13.16 1.92
C LYS A 140 -51.31 -12.52 3.26
N ARG A 141 -51.76 -11.29 3.48
CA ARG A 141 -51.68 -10.58 4.76
C ARG A 141 -53.08 -10.32 5.34
N PRO A 142 -53.42 -10.88 6.52
CA PRO A 142 -54.72 -10.67 7.15
C PRO A 142 -55.06 -9.18 7.30
N GLY A 143 -56.26 -8.77 6.87
CA GLY A 143 -56.71 -7.39 6.89
C GLY A 143 -56.13 -6.45 5.81
N LYS A 144 -55.15 -6.89 5.01
CA LYS A 144 -54.54 -6.10 3.92
C LYS A 144 -54.63 -6.73 2.53
N GLY A 145 -55.14 -7.96 2.41
CA GLY A 145 -55.23 -8.65 1.13
C GLY A 145 -53.89 -9.27 0.69
N CYS A 146 -53.70 -9.39 -0.62
CA CYS A 146 -52.45 -9.80 -1.23
C CYS A 146 -51.49 -8.60 -1.32
N VAL A 147 -50.36 -8.68 -0.61
CA VAL A 147 -49.34 -7.62 -0.59
C VAL A 147 -48.10 -8.06 -1.36
N GLY A 148 -47.37 -7.10 -1.92
CA GLY A 148 -46.13 -7.35 -2.66
C GLY A 148 -45.04 -8.01 -1.80
N CYS A 149 -44.22 -8.84 -2.43
CA CYS A 149 -43.11 -9.51 -1.77
C CYS A 149 -42.02 -8.50 -1.38
N PRO A 150 -41.60 -8.43 -0.09
CA PRO A 150 -40.45 -7.62 0.30
C PRO A 150 -39.14 -8.23 -0.24
N GLN A 151 -38.10 -7.41 -0.31
CA GLN A 151 -36.78 -7.84 -0.76
C GLN A 151 -36.25 -8.99 0.14
N GLY A 152 -35.66 -10.01 -0.49
CA GLY A 152 -35.07 -11.14 0.22
C GLY A 152 -36.07 -12.23 0.63
N ILE A 153 -37.32 -12.12 0.18
CA ILE A 153 -38.38 -13.12 0.38
C ILE A 153 -38.77 -13.71 -0.98
N ASP A 154 -38.99 -15.01 -1.00
CA ASP A 154 -39.52 -15.76 -2.13
C ASP A 154 -41.02 -15.98 -1.94
N CYS A 155 -41.83 -15.32 -2.78
CA CYS A 155 -43.28 -15.40 -2.76
C CYS A 155 -43.78 -16.19 -4.00
N PRO A 156 -43.89 -17.54 -3.90
CA PRO A 156 -44.42 -18.36 -5.00
C PRO A 156 -45.91 -18.10 -5.30
N GLY A 157 -46.59 -17.32 -4.46
CA GLY A 157 -48.03 -17.10 -4.49
C GLY A 157 -48.78 -18.06 -3.56
N GLY A 158 -50.11 -18.07 -3.64
CA GLY A 158 -50.94 -18.89 -2.76
C GLY A 158 -51.33 -18.18 -1.45
N ASN A 159 -51.79 -18.99 -0.48
CA ASN A 159 -52.24 -18.53 0.83
C ASN A 159 -51.26 -18.89 1.96
N ASP A 160 -50.21 -19.65 1.63
CA ASP A 160 -49.17 -20.08 2.55
C ASP A 160 -48.19 -18.94 2.86
N MET A 161 -47.38 -19.15 3.89
CA MET A 161 -46.33 -18.20 4.24
C MET A 161 -45.23 -18.24 3.16
N PRO A 162 -44.69 -17.10 2.73
CA PRO A 162 -43.58 -17.08 1.80
C PRO A 162 -42.29 -17.58 2.46
N LEU A 163 -41.27 -17.85 1.64
CA LEU A 163 -39.99 -18.40 2.08
C LEU A 163 -38.93 -17.30 2.13
N GLN A 164 -37.91 -17.44 2.96
CA GLN A 164 -36.74 -16.55 2.89
C GLN A 164 -35.81 -16.98 1.75
N GLN A 165 -35.18 -16.01 1.10
CA GLN A 165 -34.12 -16.24 0.11
C GLN A 165 -32.75 -16.33 0.78
N ALA A 166 -31.84 -17.08 0.15
CA ALA A 166 -30.48 -17.22 0.63
C ALA A 166 -29.78 -15.85 0.73
N GLY A 167 -29.10 -15.61 1.85
CA GLY A 167 -28.47 -14.31 2.17
C GLY A 167 -29.36 -13.35 2.93
N PHE A 168 -30.65 -13.67 3.11
CA PHE A 168 -31.58 -12.92 3.94
C PHE A 168 -32.14 -13.79 5.04
N TRP A 169 -32.40 -13.18 6.19
CA TRP A 169 -33.07 -13.83 7.32
C TRP A 169 -34.33 -13.06 7.65
N ALA A 170 -35.44 -13.78 7.80
CA ALA A 170 -36.73 -13.17 8.05
C ALA A 170 -37.37 -13.75 9.30
N GLU A 171 -38.09 -12.90 10.03
CA GLU A 171 -38.90 -13.27 11.18
C GLU A 171 -40.32 -12.71 11.08
N VAL A 172 -41.25 -13.39 11.75
CA VAL A 172 -42.61 -12.92 11.91
C VAL A 172 -42.67 -12.06 13.16
N VAL A 173 -42.95 -10.77 12.97
CA VAL A 173 -43.09 -9.83 14.09
C VAL A 173 -44.45 -10.00 14.75
N ASN A 174 -45.49 -10.27 13.96
CA ASN A 174 -46.85 -10.46 14.45
C ASN A 174 -47.53 -11.56 13.65
N GLU A 175 -47.85 -12.68 14.32
CA GLU A 175 -48.45 -13.87 13.70
C GLU A 175 -49.86 -13.61 13.18
N GLU A 176 -50.67 -12.82 13.89
CA GLU A 176 -52.05 -12.51 13.52
C GLU A 176 -52.14 -11.68 12.24
N SER A 177 -51.24 -10.71 12.09
CA SER A 177 -51.19 -9.80 10.94
C SER A 177 -50.20 -10.25 9.86
N ARG A 178 -49.53 -11.41 10.05
CA ARG A 178 -48.44 -11.92 9.21
C ARG A 178 -47.44 -10.84 8.80
N GLU A 179 -47.02 -10.04 9.77
CA GLU A 179 -46.02 -8.99 9.56
C GLU A 179 -44.62 -9.59 9.57
N ILE A 180 -43.83 -9.28 8.54
CA ILE A 180 -42.51 -9.87 8.31
C ILE A 180 -41.45 -8.78 8.43
N SER A 181 -40.37 -9.08 9.13
CA SER A 181 -39.16 -8.26 9.20
C SER A 181 -38.01 -9.00 8.56
N VAL A 182 -37.26 -8.34 7.68
CA VAL A 182 -36.16 -8.94 6.90
C VAL A 182 -34.84 -8.25 7.22
N PHE A 183 -33.80 -9.06 7.41
CA PHE A 183 -32.44 -8.64 7.76
C PHE A 183 -31.43 -9.22 6.76
N ASN A 184 -30.34 -8.49 6.54
CA ASN A 184 -29.23 -8.96 5.71
C ASN A 184 -28.33 -9.92 6.49
N CYS A 185 -27.89 -11.00 5.86
CA CYS A 185 -26.87 -11.90 6.41
C CYS A 185 -25.49 -11.58 5.82
N ARG A 186 -24.41 -12.06 6.46
CA ARG A 186 -23.03 -11.82 5.98
C ARG A 186 -22.77 -12.42 4.60
N ASN A 187 -23.39 -13.56 4.31
CA ASN A 187 -23.32 -14.22 3.01
C ASN A 187 -24.50 -15.19 2.83
N SER A 188 -24.70 -15.66 1.60
CA SER A 188 -25.78 -16.58 1.22
C SER A 188 -25.62 -18.01 1.72
N LEU A 189 -24.45 -18.37 2.27
CA LEU A 189 -24.22 -19.70 2.85
C LEU A 189 -24.64 -19.79 4.32
N GLU A 190 -24.71 -18.66 5.04
CA GLU A 190 -25.16 -18.62 6.44
C GLU A 190 -26.68 -18.71 6.56
N CYS A 191 -27.38 -17.95 5.72
CA CYS A 191 -28.83 -17.92 5.64
C CYS A 191 -29.26 -18.64 4.36
N VAL A 192 -29.90 -19.80 4.51
CA VAL A 192 -30.29 -20.68 3.40
C VAL A 192 -31.72 -20.39 2.96
N ASN A 193 -32.06 -20.82 1.74
CA ASN A 193 -33.45 -20.83 1.29
C ASN A 193 -34.29 -21.74 2.19
N GLY A 194 -35.46 -21.29 2.64
CA GLY A 194 -36.31 -22.09 3.49
C GLY A 194 -37.41 -21.29 4.20
N ALA A 195 -37.98 -21.88 5.25
CA ALA A 195 -38.93 -21.18 6.11
C ALA A 195 -38.24 -20.02 6.86
N PHE A 196 -39.01 -19.07 7.35
CA PHE A 196 -38.49 -17.97 8.17
C PHE A 196 -37.73 -18.49 9.39
N GLY A 197 -36.58 -17.86 9.68
CA GLY A 197 -35.68 -18.30 10.73
C GLY A 197 -34.72 -19.42 10.32
N SER A 198 -34.75 -19.91 9.06
CA SER A 198 -33.88 -21.01 8.63
C SER A 198 -32.42 -20.59 8.59
N CYS A 199 -31.57 -21.36 9.28
CA CYS A 199 -30.13 -21.14 9.33
C CYS A 199 -29.37 -22.37 8.84
N ALA A 200 -28.16 -22.14 8.33
CA ALA A 200 -27.24 -23.23 8.02
C ALA A 200 -26.86 -24.03 9.28
N LEU A 201 -26.35 -25.25 9.08
CA LEU A 201 -26.07 -26.19 10.17
C LEU A 201 -25.19 -25.56 11.26
N GLY A 202 -25.61 -25.73 12.52
CA GLY A 202 -24.88 -25.25 13.70
C GLY A 202 -25.02 -23.75 13.99
N ARG A 203 -25.77 -22.98 13.19
CA ARG A 203 -26.05 -21.56 13.43
C ARG A 203 -27.40 -21.35 14.11
N GLN A 204 -27.52 -20.21 14.80
CA GLN A 204 -28.74 -19.79 15.49
C GLN A 204 -28.84 -18.26 15.57
N ASN A 205 -29.95 -17.79 16.16
CA ASN A 205 -30.29 -16.38 16.39
C ASN A 205 -30.49 -15.56 15.09
N ARG A 206 -30.86 -14.28 15.28
CA ARG A 206 -31.17 -13.34 14.20
C ARG A 206 -30.03 -13.27 13.19
N ALA A 207 -30.38 -13.29 11.90
CA ALA A 207 -29.43 -13.29 10.79
C ALA A 207 -28.40 -14.44 10.84
N CYS A 208 -28.72 -15.54 11.54
CA CYS A 208 -27.84 -16.69 11.74
C CYS A 208 -26.45 -16.28 12.25
N ASN A 209 -26.43 -15.25 13.11
CA ASN A 209 -25.21 -14.58 13.50
C ASN A 209 -24.28 -15.48 14.31
N ASP A 210 -24.88 -16.22 15.25
CA ASP A 210 -24.17 -16.93 16.30
C ASP A 210 -24.06 -18.42 15.96
N CYS A 211 -22.91 -19.00 16.28
CA CYS A 211 -22.78 -20.45 16.35
C CYS A 211 -23.47 -20.95 17.63
N LYS A 212 -24.00 -22.18 17.58
CA LYS A 212 -24.40 -22.91 18.78
C LYS A 212 -23.22 -23.07 19.72
N ASP A 213 -23.52 -23.24 21.01
CA ASP A 213 -22.48 -23.51 22.02
C ASP A 213 -21.64 -24.72 21.60
N TYR A 214 -20.33 -24.66 21.87
CA TYR A 214 -19.37 -25.70 21.51
C TYR A 214 -19.22 -25.95 19.99
N HIS A 215 -19.50 -24.95 19.16
CA HIS A 215 -19.22 -24.97 17.72
C HIS A 215 -18.25 -23.85 17.30
N TYR A 216 -17.57 -24.02 16.16
CA TYR A 216 -16.72 -22.99 15.54
C TYR A 216 -17.16 -22.72 14.10
N LYS A 217 -16.87 -21.51 13.61
CA LYS A 217 -17.24 -21.05 12.27
C LYS A 217 -16.38 -21.74 11.20
N GLU A 218 -17.03 -22.29 10.18
CA GLU A 218 -16.39 -22.81 8.98
C GLU A 218 -17.29 -22.53 7.78
N THR A 219 -16.78 -21.84 6.76
CA THR A 219 -17.45 -21.43 5.51
C THR A 219 -18.97 -21.70 5.43
N GLY A 220 -19.77 -20.75 5.92
CA GLY A 220 -21.25 -20.82 5.90
C GLY A 220 -21.90 -21.57 7.06
N VAL A 221 -21.26 -22.61 7.61
CA VAL A 221 -21.80 -23.44 8.71
C VAL A 221 -21.04 -23.20 10.03
N CYS A 222 -21.52 -23.78 11.13
CA CYS A 222 -20.74 -23.96 12.35
C CYS A 222 -20.58 -25.45 12.62
N LYS A 223 -19.34 -25.92 12.80
CA LYS A 223 -19.03 -27.31 13.13
C LYS A 223 -18.80 -27.49 14.62
N GLU A 224 -19.17 -28.66 15.13
CA GLU A 224 -18.90 -29.05 16.52
C GLU A 224 -17.40 -29.15 16.79
N CYS A 225 -16.97 -28.69 17.97
CA CYS A 225 -15.57 -28.74 18.40
C CYS A 225 -15.14 -30.18 18.73
N GLY A 226 -14.11 -30.69 18.04
CA GLY A 226 -13.48 -31.97 18.35
C GLY A 226 -12.33 -31.87 19.36
N GLU A 227 -11.84 -33.00 19.88
CA GLU A 227 -10.68 -33.02 20.80
C GLU A 227 -9.39 -32.50 20.14
N GLY A 228 -9.23 -32.73 18.83
CA GLY A 228 -8.11 -32.23 18.03
C GLY A 228 -8.16 -30.72 17.76
N ASP A 229 -9.31 -30.07 17.93
CA ASP A 229 -9.48 -28.63 17.68
C ASP A 229 -8.87 -27.74 18.77
N LYS A 230 -8.33 -28.34 19.84
CA LYS A 230 -7.52 -27.67 20.86
C LYS A 230 -6.03 -27.55 20.48
N MET A 231 -5.58 -28.26 19.44
CA MET A 231 -4.19 -28.24 18.96
C MET A 231 -3.66 -26.85 18.54
N PRO A 232 -4.46 -25.95 17.94
CA PRO A 232 -4.02 -24.58 17.63
C PRO A 232 -3.53 -23.79 18.85
N PHE A 233 -3.98 -24.10 20.07
CA PHE A 233 -3.51 -23.43 21.29
C PHE A 233 -2.10 -23.89 21.71
N ILE A 234 -1.76 -25.15 21.46
CA ILE A 234 -0.38 -25.64 21.65
C ILE A 234 0.53 -24.98 20.61
N GLY A 235 0.06 -24.90 19.36
CA GLY A 235 0.74 -24.15 18.30
C GLY A 235 0.94 -22.68 18.68
N LEU A 236 -0.08 -22.02 19.21
CA LEU A 236 -0.02 -20.65 19.71
C LEU A 236 1.05 -20.52 20.80
N ALA A 237 1.07 -21.40 21.80
CA ALA A 237 2.08 -21.35 22.86
C ALA A 237 3.51 -21.44 22.30
N VAL A 238 3.76 -22.33 21.33
CA VAL A 238 5.04 -22.43 20.64
C VAL A 238 5.36 -21.16 19.85
N CYS A 239 4.37 -20.61 19.11
CA CYS A 239 4.51 -19.35 18.38
C CYS A 239 4.81 -18.17 19.32
N LEU A 240 4.21 -18.11 20.50
CA LEU A 240 4.46 -17.06 21.49
C LEU A 240 5.87 -17.16 22.09
N VAL A 241 6.37 -18.37 22.35
CA VAL A 241 7.77 -18.58 22.76
C VAL A 241 8.71 -18.16 21.64
N GLY A 242 8.44 -18.59 20.40
CA GLY A 242 9.21 -18.19 19.21
C GLY A 242 9.23 -16.68 19.02
N LEU A 243 8.08 -16.01 19.20
CA LEU A 243 7.94 -14.56 19.15
C LEU A 243 8.74 -13.88 20.26
N GLY A 244 8.71 -14.41 21.49
CA GLY A 244 9.54 -13.91 22.60
C GLY A 244 11.04 -13.97 22.26
N ILE A 245 11.52 -15.10 21.73
CA ILE A 245 12.90 -15.26 21.28
C ILE A 245 13.21 -14.25 20.16
N LEU A 246 12.34 -14.13 19.16
CA LEU A 246 12.51 -13.18 18.07
C LEU A 246 12.61 -11.73 18.57
N LEU A 247 11.75 -11.33 19.52
CA LEU A 247 11.79 -10.01 20.14
C LEU A 247 13.09 -9.79 20.93
N THR A 248 13.61 -10.79 21.64
CA THR A 248 14.93 -10.67 22.31
C THR A 248 16.07 -10.44 21.32
N VAL A 249 16.00 -11.05 20.13
CA VAL A 249 16.98 -10.81 19.05
C VAL A 249 16.84 -9.38 18.54
N PHE A 250 15.63 -8.94 18.20
CA PHE A 250 15.40 -7.57 17.69
C PHE A 250 15.77 -6.47 18.67
N LEU A 251 15.60 -6.70 19.98
CA LEU A 251 16.05 -5.78 21.04
C LEU A 251 17.56 -5.52 21.01
N LYS A 252 18.35 -6.47 20.50
CA LYS A 252 19.81 -6.39 20.41
C LYS A 252 20.33 -5.92 19.06
N VAL A 253 19.47 -5.83 18.04
CA VAL A 253 19.90 -5.40 16.71
C VAL A 253 20.14 -3.89 16.71
N ASP A 254 21.41 -3.50 16.65
CA ASP A 254 21.77 -2.11 16.37
C ASP A 254 21.70 -1.85 14.86
N LEU A 255 20.55 -1.33 14.42
CA LEU A 255 20.30 -0.94 13.05
C LEU A 255 21.24 0.16 12.55
N SER A 256 21.97 0.88 13.42
CA SER A 256 22.90 1.95 12.98
C SER A 256 24.19 1.40 12.36
N LYS A 257 24.52 0.15 12.68
CA LYS A 257 25.66 -0.59 12.12
C LYS A 257 25.33 -1.32 10.82
N GLN A 258 24.06 -1.27 10.38
CA GLN A 258 23.60 -2.08 9.25
C GLN A 258 23.79 -1.33 7.92
N ARG A 259 24.22 -2.06 6.90
CA ARG A 259 24.36 -1.53 5.53
C ARG A 259 23.02 -1.02 5.01
N LEU A 260 23.07 -0.02 4.13
CA LEU A 260 21.87 0.60 3.55
C LEU A 260 20.97 -0.43 2.84
N SER A 261 21.54 -1.47 2.22
CA SER A 261 20.77 -2.56 1.61
C SER A 261 19.88 -3.31 2.61
N TYR A 262 20.35 -3.52 3.84
CA TYR A 262 19.55 -4.15 4.90
C TYR A 262 18.42 -3.23 5.38
N LEU A 263 18.69 -1.93 5.47
CA LEU A 263 17.65 -0.93 5.79
C LEU A 263 16.57 -0.88 4.70
N THR A 264 16.95 -0.97 3.42
CA THR A 264 15.98 -1.10 2.31
C THR A 264 15.08 -2.31 2.48
N VAL A 265 15.65 -3.49 2.78
CA VAL A 265 14.84 -4.71 3.01
C VAL A 265 13.82 -4.52 4.14
N ILE A 266 14.23 -3.93 5.26
CA ILE A 266 13.31 -3.66 6.39
C ILE A 266 12.23 -2.66 6.02
N MET A 267 12.60 -1.56 5.35
CA MET A 267 11.65 -0.52 4.95
C MET A 267 10.63 -1.06 3.94
N THR A 268 11.08 -1.74 2.88
CA THR A 268 10.20 -2.36 1.88
C THR A 268 9.35 -3.47 2.47
N GLY A 269 9.88 -4.29 3.38
CA GLY A 269 9.08 -5.26 4.13
C GLY A 269 7.95 -4.61 4.94
N GLY A 270 8.23 -3.49 5.62
CA GLY A 270 7.22 -2.70 6.32
C GLY A 270 6.16 -2.09 5.40
N GLN A 271 6.55 -1.64 4.19
CA GLN A 271 5.62 -1.16 3.16
C GLN A 271 4.69 -2.28 2.68
N LEU A 272 5.21 -3.49 2.44
CA LEU A 272 4.41 -4.65 2.06
C LEU A 272 3.41 -5.06 3.15
N ILE A 273 3.82 -5.04 4.43
CA ILE A 273 2.89 -5.30 5.55
C ILE A 273 1.78 -4.24 5.57
N THR A 274 2.12 -2.97 5.41
CA THR A 274 1.12 -1.90 5.34
C THR A 274 0.17 -2.11 4.15
N ALA A 275 0.68 -2.56 3.00
CA ALA A 275 -0.14 -2.85 1.83
C ALA A 275 -1.12 -4.01 2.06
N ILE A 276 -0.68 -5.07 2.75
CA ILE A 276 -1.56 -6.18 3.15
C ILE A 276 -2.68 -5.67 4.07
N GLN A 277 -2.34 -4.85 5.05
CA GLN A 277 -3.33 -4.27 5.96
C GLN A 277 -4.29 -3.32 5.24
N ALA A 278 -3.80 -2.55 4.26
CA ALA A 278 -4.64 -1.71 3.41
C ALA A 278 -5.59 -2.54 2.53
N LEU A 279 -5.14 -3.66 1.97
CA LEU A 279 -6.02 -4.64 1.30
C LEU A 279 -7.08 -5.20 2.27
N GLY A 280 -6.72 -5.41 3.54
CA GLY A 280 -7.66 -5.76 4.60
C GLY A 280 -8.73 -4.68 4.84
N ALA A 281 -8.37 -3.40 4.80
CA ALA A 281 -9.33 -2.29 4.85
C ALA A 281 -10.23 -2.26 3.59
N ILE A 282 -9.65 -2.50 2.40
CA ILE A 282 -10.39 -2.57 1.14
C ILE A 282 -11.37 -3.75 1.15
N ARG A 283 -11.03 -4.89 1.78
CA ARG A 283 -11.92 -6.04 1.95
C ARG A 283 -13.22 -5.70 2.68
N GLN A 284 -13.18 -4.72 3.59
CA GLN A 284 -14.31 -4.29 4.41
C GLN A 284 -15.24 -3.30 3.70
N LEU A 285 -14.89 -2.84 2.50
CA LEU A 285 -15.82 -2.07 1.67
C LEU A 285 -17.02 -2.97 1.31
N ALA A 286 -18.20 -2.36 1.15
CA ALA A 286 -19.46 -3.04 0.85
C ALA A 286 -19.52 -3.51 -0.62
N ILE A 287 -18.58 -4.36 -1.01
CA ILE A 287 -18.40 -4.93 -2.35
C ILE A 287 -18.51 -6.45 -2.25
N ILE A 288 -19.19 -7.06 -3.21
CA ILE A 288 -19.29 -8.51 -3.32
C ILE A 288 -18.02 -9.02 -4.03
N TRP A 289 -17.08 -9.56 -3.26
CA TRP A 289 -15.82 -10.10 -3.78
C TRP A 289 -16.02 -11.45 -4.46
N VAL A 290 -15.43 -11.61 -5.64
CA VAL A 290 -15.52 -12.82 -6.47
C VAL A 290 -14.21 -13.62 -6.48
N GLU A 291 -14.26 -14.90 -6.85
CA GLU A 291 -13.06 -15.72 -7.01
C GLU A 291 -12.25 -15.30 -8.25
N PRO A 292 -10.91 -15.34 -8.22
CA PRO A 292 -10.02 -15.84 -7.16
C PRO A 292 -9.62 -14.79 -6.09
N VAL A 293 -10.07 -13.54 -6.24
CA VAL A 293 -9.66 -12.41 -5.38
C VAL A 293 -10.15 -12.60 -3.95
N LYS A 294 -11.38 -13.08 -3.78
CA LYS A 294 -11.98 -13.39 -2.48
C LYS A 294 -11.10 -14.32 -1.65
N SER A 295 -10.70 -15.46 -2.21
CA SER A 295 -9.81 -16.42 -1.53
C SER A 295 -8.48 -15.81 -1.09
N VAL A 296 -7.88 -14.95 -1.93
CA VAL A 296 -6.60 -14.28 -1.60
C VAL A 296 -6.78 -13.27 -0.47
N MET A 297 -7.82 -12.44 -0.53
CA MET A 297 -8.08 -11.44 0.51
C MET A 297 -8.46 -12.09 1.84
N ASP A 298 -9.22 -13.19 1.80
CA ASP A 298 -9.56 -13.99 2.97
C ASP A 298 -8.28 -14.64 3.57
N ALA A 299 -7.34 -15.12 2.76
CA ALA A 299 -6.04 -15.62 3.25
C ALA A 299 -5.17 -14.52 3.87
N LEU A 300 -5.22 -13.29 3.35
CA LEU A 300 -4.49 -12.14 3.88
C LEU A 300 -5.09 -11.56 5.19
N SER A 301 -6.35 -11.91 5.51
CA SER A 301 -7.05 -11.47 6.72
C SER A 301 -6.46 -12.02 8.04
N PHE A 302 -5.56 -13.02 7.98
CA PHE A 302 -4.84 -13.51 9.17
C PHE A 302 -4.08 -12.38 9.91
N ILE A 303 -3.67 -11.33 9.19
CA ILE A 303 -2.93 -10.19 9.74
C ILE A 303 -3.84 -9.15 10.43
N THR A 304 -5.16 -9.25 10.30
CA THR A 304 -6.13 -8.34 10.95
C THR A 304 -6.57 -8.76 12.36
N LEU A 305 -5.82 -9.67 13.02
CA LEU A 305 -6.10 -10.15 14.39
C LEU A 305 -7.51 -10.76 14.54
N ASP A 306 -7.97 -11.52 13.54
CA ASP A 306 -9.23 -12.23 13.62
C ASP A 306 -9.10 -13.47 14.51
N ILE A 307 -9.78 -13.45 15.65
CA ILE A 307 -9.74 -14.50 16.67
C ILE A 307 -10.53 -15.73 16.23
N ASP A 308 -11.48 -15.58 15.30
CA ASP A 308 -12.29 -16.70 14.82
C ASP A 308 -11.45 -17.73 14.05
N VAL A 309 -10.31 -17.33 13.47
CA VAL A 309 -9.34 -18.23 12.81
C VAL A 309 -8.75 -19.26 13.80
N MET A 310 -8.65 -18.89 15.08
CA MET A 310 -8.05 -19.75 16.11
C MET A 310 -9.05 -20.69 16.78
N LYS A 311 -10.29 -20.78 16.28
CA LYS A 311 -11.38 -21.58 16.87
C LYS A 311 -11.57 -21.30 18.36
N ALA A 312 -11.46 -20.02 18.77
CA ALA A 312 -11.46 -19.62 20.18
C ALA A 312 -12.73 -20.04 20.94
N THR A 313 -13.87 -20.17 20.25
CA THR A 313 -15.14 -20.64 20.82
C THR A 313 -15.03 -22.04 21.43
N CYS A 314 -14.15 -22.90 20.91
CA CYS A 314 -13.91 -24.25 21.44
C CYS A 314 -13.23 -24.25 22.82
N PHE A 315 -12.55 -23.16 23.20
CA PHE A 315 -11.96 -23.00 24.53
C PHE A 315 -12.90 -22.24 25.47
N MET A 316 -13.51 -21.17 24.98
CA MET A 316 -14.32 -20.27 25.80
C MET A 316 -15.74 -20.78 26.07
N GLN A 317 -16.19 -21.79 25.33
CA GLN A 317 -17.53 -22.37 25.42
C GLN A 317 -18.68 -21.37 25.21
N SER A 318 -18.40 -20.17 24.71
CA SER A 318 -19.37 -19.10 24.48
C SER A 318 -19.03 -18.33 23.21
N ASP A 319 -20.03 -18.03 22.39
CA ASP A 319 -19.91 -17.20 21.18
C ASP A 319 -20.23 -15.71 21.42
N ASN A 320 -19.96 -15.21 22.63
CA ASN A 320 -20.28 -13.83 22.99
C ASN A 320 -19.38 -12.81 22.27
N VAL A 321 -20.00 -11.95 21.45
CA VAL A 321 -19.32 -10.94 20.63
C VAL A 321 -18.54 -9.91 21.47
N ALA A 322 -19.08 -9.45 22.60
CA ALA A 322 -18.41 -8.48 23.46
C ALA A 322 -17.12 -9.07 24.08
N VAL A 323 -17.15 -10.35 24.45
CA VAL A 323 -15.97 -11.03 25.01
C VAL A 323 -14.88 -11.18 23.95
N LYS A 324 -15.24 -11.56 22.72
CA LYS A 324 -14.30 -11.62 21.59
C LYS A 324 -13.65 -10.26 21.34
N PHE A 325 -14.45 -9.19 21.37
CA PHE A 325 -13.96 -7.82 21.19
C PHE A 325 -12.98 -7.41 22.31
N ILE A 326 -13.29 -7.73 23.57
CA ILE A 326 -12.38 -7.48 24.70
C ILE A 326 -11.04 -8.21 24.51
N MET A 327 -11.06 -9.47 24.06
CA MET A 327 -9.83 -10.20 23.77
C MET A 327 -9.01 -9.56 22.63
N GLN A 328 -9.68 -9.08 21.57
CA GLN A 328 -9.01 -8.31 20.51
C GLN A 328 -8.37 -7.04 21.08
N MET A 329 -9.06 -6.32 21.97
CA MET A 329 -8.49 -5.16 22.68
C MET A 329 -7.29 -5.54 23.55
N LEU A 330 -7.27 -6.72 24.16
CA LEU A 330 -6.19 -7.19 25.04
C LEU A 330 -5.01 -7.82 24.27
N ALA A 331 -5.12 -8.03 22.96
CA ALA A 331 -4.07 -8.65 22.15
C ALA A 331 -2.75 -7.84 22.18
N TYR A 332 -2.82 -6.51 22.05
CA TYR A 332 -1.62 -5.67 22.15
C TYR A 332 -1.04 -5.61 23.58
N PRO A 333 -1.84 -5.40 24.65
CA PRO A 333 -1.35 -5.50 26.02
C PRO A 333 -0.63 -6.83 26.29
N PHE A 334 -1.13 -7.94 25.76
CA PHE A 334 -0.46 -9.23 25.85
C PHE A 334 0.86 -9.28 25.07
N LEU A 335 0.93 -8.68 23.87
CA LEU A 335 2.19 -8.55 23.14
C LEU A 335 3.20 -7.67 23.89
N LEU A 336 2.73 -6.62 24.56
CA LEU A 336 3.55 -5.74 25.40
C LEU A 336 4.10 -6.51 26.62
N THR A 337 3.32 -7.38 27.27
CA THR A 337 3.84 -8.19 28.37
C THR A 337 4.93 -9.15 27.90
N ILE A 338 4.77 -9.79 26.74
CA ILE A 338 5.83 -10.63 26.14
C ILE A 338 7.09 -9.81 25.86
N LEU A 339 6.95 -8.60 25.31
CA LEU A 339 8.07 -7.70 25.06
C LEU A 339 8.78 -7.29 26.36
N LEU A 340 8.04 -7.01 27.43
CA LEU A 340 8.60 -6.68 28.74
C LEU A 340 9.34 -7.87 29.37
N VAL A 341 8.80 -9.09 29.22
CA VAL A 341 9.48 -10.32 29.64
C VAL A 341 10.76 -10.53 28.83
N ALA A 342 10.71 -10.39 27.50
CA ALA A 342 11.88 -10.46 26.63
C ALA A 342 12.95 -9.44 27.03
N TYR A 343 12.55 -8.20 27.34
CA TYR A 343 13.44 -7.17 27.85
C TYR A 343 14.05 -7.57 29.20
N GLY A 344 13.25 -8.04 30.16
CA GLY A 344 13.73 -8.51 31.46
C GLY A 344 14.74 -9.65 31.32
N LEU A 345 14.48 -10.64 30.47
CA LEU A 345 15.41 -11.73 30.16
C LEU A 345 16.71 -11.20 29.51
N SER A 346 16.61 -10.19 28.64
CA SER A 346 17.78 -9.60 27.98
C SER A 346 18.74 -8.89 28.95
N GLN A 347 18.26 -8.41 30.11
CA GLN A 347 19.11 -7.79 31.14
C GLN A 347 20.08 -8.78 31.79
N PHE A 348 19.76 -10.09 31.78
CA PHE A 348 20.64 -11.13 32.30
C PHE A 348 21.67 -11.64 31.27
N SER A 349 21.68 -11.07 30.07
CA SER A 349 22.62 -11.46 29.03
C SER A 349 23.94 -10.68 29.12
N ARG A 350 24.99 -11.17 28.45
CA ARG A 350 26.34 -10.55 28.48
C ARG A 350 26.36 -9.08 28.05
N GLU A 351 25.39 -8.67 27.22
CA GLU A 351 25.22 -7.31 26.73
C GLU A 351 23.81 -6.83 27.11
N PRO A 352 23.66 -6.08 28.22
CA PRO A 352 22.35 -5.60 28.65
C PRO A 352 21.79 -4.58 27.65
N VAL A 353 20.49 -4.68 27.38
CA VAL A 353 19.80 -3.84 26.41
C VAL A 353 19.36 -2.53 27.07
N SER A 354 19.50 -1.40 26.38
CA SER A 354 19.04 -0.11 26.90
C SER A 354 17.52 0.04 26.87
N MET A 355 16.97 0.86 27.77
CA MET A 355 15.54 1.20 27.77
C MET A 355 15.10 1.87 26.46
N ASP A 356 15.98 2.60 25.77
CA ASP A 356 15.65 3.24 24.50
C ASP A 356 15.36 2.22 23.39
N SER A 357 16.06 1.08 23.39
CA SER A 357 15.78 -0.03 22.46
C SER A 357 14.40 -0.65 22.69
N LEU A 358 13.98 -0.78 23.95
CA LEU A 358 12.63 -1.24 24.31
C LEU A 358 11.55 -0.29 23.76
N TRP A 359 11.70 1.01 24.01
CA TRP A 359 10.78 2.03 23.51
C TRP A 359 10.71 2.04 21.98
N ASN A 360 11.86 1.91 21.31
CA ASN A 360 11.91 1.88 19.85
C ASN A 360 11.21 0.64 19.27
N LEU A 361 11.44 -0.55 19.85
CA LEU A 361 10.79 -1.77 19.39
C LEU A 361 9.29 -1.74 19.66
N ASN A 362 8.88 -1.26 20.84
CA ASN A 362 7.47 -1.04 21.18
C ASN A 362 6.78 -0.10 20.17
N GLY A 363 7.40 1.05 19.87
CA GLY A 363 6.89 1.98 18.88
C GLY A 363 6.87 1.38 17.47
N THR A 364 7.84 0.54 17.11
CA THR A 364 7.85 -0.19 15.83
C THR A 364 6.65 -1.13 15.73
N ILE A 365 6.37 -1.90 16.78
CA ILE A 365 5.22 -2.81 16.85
C ILE A 365 3.91 -2.01 16.71
N LEU A 366 3.73 -0.94 17.48
CA LEU A 366 2.55 -0.07 17.39
C LEU A 366 2.38 0.54 16.00
N PHE A 367 3.46 1.00 15.38
CA PHE A 367 3.43 1.57 14.04
C PHE A 367 3.00 0.53 13.00
N VAL A 368 3.50 -0.70 13.09
CA VAL A 368 3.14 -1.81 12.18
C VAL A 368 1.71 -2.27 12.43
N LEU A 369 1.26 -2.36 13.67
CA LEU A 369 -0.10 -2.82 14.00
C LEU A 369 -1.18 -1.75 13.88
N PHE A 370 -0.81 -0.50 13.54
CA PHE A 370 -1.72 0.64 13.59
C PHE A 370 -3.01 0.44 12.77
N ILE A 371 -2.91 -0.04 11.51
CA ILE A 371 -4.09 -0.29 10.68
C ILE A 371 -4.94 -1.42 11.27
N SER A 372 -4.32 -2.56 11.60
CA SER A 372 -5.04 -3.71 12.18
C SER A 372 -5.78 -3.32 13.46
N LEU A 373 -5.10 -2.65 14.40
CA LEU A 373 -5.73 -2.18 15.65
C LEU A 373 -6.87 -1.21 15.39
N THR A 374 -6.68 -0.24 14.49
CA THR A 374 -7.70 0.76 14.20
C THR A 374 -8.93 0.14 13.54
N LEU A 375 -8.75 -0.76 12.56
CA LEU A 375 -9.86 -1.50 11.94
C LEU A 375 -10.60 -2.37 12.97
N SER A 376 -9.88 -3.09 13.83
CA SER A 376 -10.52 -3.89 14.88
C SER A 376 -11.37 -3.02 15.79
N MET A 377 -10.91 -1.83 16.20
CA MET A 377 -11.69 -0.93 17.07
C MET A 377 -12.88 -0.28 16.35
N LEU A 378 -12.82 -0.09 15.03
CA LEU A 378 -13.88 0.52 14.24
C LEU A 378 -14.97 -0.48 13.79
N MET A 379 -14.66 -1.78 13.74
CA MET A 379 -15.56 -2.82 13.23
C MET A 379 -16.99 -2.80 13.84
N PRO A 380 -17.19 -2.59 15.16
CA PRO A 380 -18.54 -2.53 15.73
C PRO A 380 -19.37 -1.31 15.31
N LEU A 381 -18.73 -0.28 14.75
CA LEU A 381 -19.36 0.96 14.31
C LEU A 381 -19.79 0.89 12.83
N GLN A 382 -19.40 -0.16 12.10
CA GLN A 382 -19.78 -0.33 10.70
C GLN A 382 -21.21 -0.88 10.60
N CYS A 383 -22.19 0.02 10.50
CA CYS A 383 -23.61 -0.32 10.37
C CYS A 383 -24.05 -0.36 8.90
N ILE A 384 -24.79 -1.40 8.51
CA ILE A 384 -25.37 -1.60 7.17
C ILE A 384 -26.89 -1.59 7.27
N LEU A 385 -27.56 -0.93 6.32
CA LEU A 385 -29.01 -0.85 6.23
C LEU A 385 -29.64 -2.22 5.89
N ASN A 386 -30.70 -2.60 6.60
CA ASN A 386 -31.51 -3.78 6.36
C ASN A 386 -32.76 -3.44 5.52
N PRO A 387 -33.36 -4.41 4.81
CA PRO A 387 -34.59 -4.19 4.04
C PRO A 387 -35.78 -3.69 4.88
N ASN A 388 -35.81 -3.98 6.19
CA ASN A 388 -36.84 -3.48 7.11
C ASN A 388 -36.64 -2.01 7.55
N GLY A 389 -35.58 -1.33 7.10
CA GLY A 389 -35.25 0.05 7.47
C GLY A 389 -34.40 0.22 8.73
N THR A 390 -34.14 -0.85 9.49
CA THR A 390 -33.16 -0.83 10.59
C THR A 390 -31.73 -0.94 10.05
N SER A 391 -30.72 -0.76 10.88
CA SER A 391 -29.33 -1.04 10.51
C SER A 391 -28.70 -2.06 11.46
N SER A 392 -27.87 -2.95 10.96
CA SER A 392 -27.15 -3.96 11.75
C SER A 392 -25.64 -3.82 11.60
N VAL A 393 -24.87 -4.31 12.58
CA VAL A 393 -23.40 -4.35 12.50
C VAL A 393 -22.97 -5.29 11.38
N ALA A 394 -22.14 -4.81 10.45
CA ALA A 394 -21.71 -5.56 9.26
C ALA A 394 -21.09 -6.93 9.59
N ALA A 395 -20.17 -6.95 10.57
CA ALA A 395 -19.51 -8.16 11.01
C ALA A 395 -20.41 -9.08 11.83
N ASN A 396 -21.48 -8.55 12.44
CA ASN A 396 -22.41 -9.30 13.28
C ASN A 396 -23.87 -8.86 13.05
N PRO A 397 -24.53 -9.29 11.96
CA PRO A 397 -25.82 -8.73 11.54
C PRO A 397 -27.00 -8.98 12.49
N GLY A 398 -26.85 -9.91 13.44
CA GLY A 398 -27.84 -10.13 14.51
C GLY A 398 -27.95 -8.96 15.49
N ILE A 399 -26.93 -8.09 15.56
CA ILE A 399 -26.85 -6.93 16.44
C ILE A 399 -27.38 -5.70 15.70
N ILE A 400 -28.56 -5.22 16.10
CA ILE A 400 -29.16 -3.99 15.56
C ILE A 400 -28.43 -2.77 16.14
N CYS A 401 -27.98 -1.89 15.25
CA CYS A 401 -27.32 -0.65 15.59
C CYS A 401 -28.28 0.32 16.29
N TRP A 402 -27.81 0.94 17.38
CA TRP A 402 -28.51 1.97 18.16
C TRP A 402 -29.78 1.53 18.88
N ASP A 403 -30.17 0.26 18.76
CA ASP A 403 -31.39 -0.30 19.36
C ASP A 403 -31.10 -1.46 20.32
N SER A 404 -30.12 -2.32 20.00
CA SER A 404 -29.77 -3.45 20.87
C SER A 404 -28.84 -3.04 22.02
N GLY A 405 -29.07 -3.60 23.22
CA GLY A 405 -28.19 -3.41 24.37
C GLY A 405 -26.73 -3.83 24.10
N ASP A 406 -26.56 -4.88 23.28
CA ASP A 406 -25.23 -5.34 22.85
C ASP A 406 -24.48 -4.30 22.02
N HIS A 407 -25.18 -3.57 21.13
CA HIS A 407 -24.56 -2.51 20.35
C HIS A 407 -24.09 -1.35 21.22
N VAL A 408 -24.85 -1.00 22.27
CA VAL A 408 -24.45 0.05 23.23
C VAL A 408 -23.16 -0.33 23.94
N VAL A 409 -23.05 -1.58 24.42
CA VAL A 409 -21.82 -2.09 25.07
C VAL A 409 -20.65 -2.09 24.09
N LEU A 410 -20.85 -2.61 22.88
CA LEU A 410 -19.81 -2.63 21.85
C LEU A 410 -19.36 -1.23 21.43
N THR A 411 -20.29 -0.27 21.33
CA THR A 411 -19.99 1.13 21.02
C THR A 411 -19.14 1.76 22.12
N PHE A 412 -19.47 1.53 23.39
CA PHE A 412 -18.65 2.01 24.51
C PHE A 412 -17.23 1.43 24.45
N LEU A 413 -17.09 0.12 24.25
CA LEU A 413 -15.78 -0.54 24.12
C LEU A 413 -15.00 -0.04 22.91
N ALA A 414 -15.67 0.18 21.77
CA ALA A 414 -15.06 0.73 20.56
C ALA A 414 -14.52 2.15 20.79
N VAL A 415 -15.29 3.03 21.45
CA VAL A 415 -14.84 4.39 21.80
C VAL A 415 -13.64 4.33 22.74
N LEU A 416 -13.68 3.48 23.77
CA LEU A 416 -12.54 3.28 24.68
C LEU A 416 -11.30 2.78 23.91
N GLY A 417 -11.47 1.81 23.02
CA GLY A 417 -10.40 1.29 22.17
C GLY A 417 -9.82 2.33 21.21
N MET A 418 -10.66 3.18 20.61
CA MET A 418 -10.24 4.29 19.76
C MET A 418 -9.38 5.31 20.54
N LEU A 419 -9.77 5.62 21.79
CA LEU A 419 -8.98 6.51 22.66
C LEU A 419 -7.64 5.88 23.06
N ILE A 420 -7.64 4.59 23.40
CA ILE A 420 -6.44 3.86 23.85
C ILE A 420 -5.45 3.66 22.70
N TYR A 421 -5.90 3.37 21.48
CA TYR A 421 -5.01 3.00 20.37
C TYR A 421 -4.82 4.13 19.36
N PRO A 422 -5.68 4.34 18.34
CA PRO A 422 -5.38 5.28 17.27
C PRO A 422 -5.18 6.72 17.76
N VAL A 423 -6.02 7.20 18.69
CA VAL A 423 -5.93 8.57 19.21
C VAL A 423 -4.64 8.76 20.02
N SER A 424 -4.31 7.84 20.92
CA SER A 424 -3.10 7.96 21.75
C SER A 424 -1.82 7.85 20.90
N ILE A 425 -1.76 6.91 19.96
CA ILE A 425 -0.61 6.69 19.08
C ILE A 425 -0.39 7.91 18.19
N LEU A 426 -1.44 8.45 17.57
CA LEU A 426 -1.34 9.65 16.75
C LEU A 426 -0.95 10.87 17.57
N SER A 427 -1.60 11.10 18.71
CA SER A 427 -1.30 12.23 19.61
C SER A 427 0.15 12.18 20.09
N TRP A 428 0.63 10.99 20.45
CA TRP A 428 2.01 10.77 20.85
C TRP A 428 2.98 11.03 19.69
N SER A 429 2.72 10.46 18.50
CA SER A 429 3.57 10.66 17.31
C SER A 429 3.67 12.15 16.91
N LEU A 430 2.55 12.87 16.97
CA LEU A 430 2.47 14.30 16.69
C LEU A 430 3.26 15.10 17.73
N TRP A 431 3.06 14.81 19.02
CA TRP A 431 3.79 15.50 20.09
C TRP A 431 5.31 15.32 19.96
N VAL A 432 5.80 14.09 19.70
CA VAL A 432 7.23 13.83 19.51
C VAL A 432 7.74 14.54 18.26
N THR A 433 6.99 14.53 17.16
CA THR A 433 7.35 15.20 15.90
C THR A 433 7.47 16.71 16.08
N LEU A 434 6.54 17.34 16.80
CA LEU A 434 6.58 18.78 17.09
C LEU A 434 7.74 19.16 18.02
N LYS A 435 8.14 18.27 18.92
CA LYS A 435 9.29 18.48 19.82
C LYS A 435 10.64 18.16 19.18
N TYR A 436 10.67 17.51 18.01
CA TYR A 436 11.89 17.09 17.35
C TYR A 436 12.89 18.25 17.16
N PRO A 437 12.57 19.39 16.51
CA PRO A 437 13.56 20.44 16.24
C PRO A 437 14.18 21.03 17.51
N SER A 438 13.35 21.29 18.52
CA SER A 438 13.79 21.85 19.80
C SER A 438 14.73 20.90 20.56
N ARG A 439 14.49 19.59 20.48
CA ARG A 439 15.29 18.57 21.18
C ARG A 439 16.61 18.26 20.46
N VAL A 440 16.63 18.32 19.13
CA VAL A 440 17.88 18.18 18.41
C VAL A 440 18.77 19.42 18.61
N ALA A 441 18.18 20.63 18.63
CA ALA A 441 18.91 21.86 18.96
C ALA A 441 19.51 21.88 20.38
N SER A 442 18.90 21.18 21.35
CA SER A 442 19.38 21.15 22.74
C SER A 442 20.47 20.10 23.02
N GLY A 443 21.05 19.47 21.99
CA GLY A 443 22.05 18.39 22.13
C GLY A 443 21.48 17.04 22.59
N ALA A 444 20.20 16.97 22.98
CA ALA A 444 19.49 15.74 23.36
C ALA A 444 18.92 14.96 22.15
N GLY A 445 19.25 15.40 20.93
CA GLY A 445 18.71 14.86 19.69
C GLY A 445 19.10 13.40 19.42
N LEU A 446 20.27 12.97 19.92
CA LEU A 446 20.74 11.60 19.71
C LEU A 446 19.90 10.58 20.47
N THR A 447 19.65 10.81 21.76
CA THR A 447 18.78 9.94 22.58
C THR A 447 17.36 9.89 22.01
N LEU A 448 16.86 11.03 21.52
CA LEU A 448 15.55 11.10 20.87
C LEU A 448 15.51 10.28 19.57
N ASN A 449 16.51 10.41 18.70
CA ASN A 449 16.60 9.63 17.46
C ASN A 449 16.76 8.12 17.71
N ILE A 450 17.45 7.71 18.78
CA ILE A 450 17.57 6.28 19.15
C ILE A 450 16.22 5.76 19.66
N ARG A 451 15.58 6.47 20.60
CA ARG A 451 14.31 6.07 21.22
C ARG A 451 13.14 6.01 20.23
N TYR A 452 13.07 6.99 19.33
CA TYR A 452 11.99 7.13 18.35
C TYR A 452 12.45 6.79 16.93
N ARG A 453 13.43 5.92 16.81
CA ARG A 453 13.98 5.52 15.51
C ARG A 453 12.92 4.93 14.59
N PHE A 454 11.91 4.26 15.15
CA PHE A 454 10.77 3.75 14.40
C PHE A 454 10.01 4.84 13.65
N LEU A 455 9.98 6.07 14.19
CA LEU A 455 9.27 7.20 13.61
C LEU A 455 10.15 8.00 12.65
N PHE A 456 11.41 8.26 13.03
CA PHE A 456 12.31 9.15 12.27
C PHE A 456 13.33 8.40 11.40
N GLY A 457 13.88 7.29 11.87
CA GLY A 457 15.03 6.62 11.25
C GLY A 457 14.77 5.92 9.92
N ARG A 458 13.49 5.85 9.48
CA ARG A 458 13.08 5.29 8.18
C ARG A 458 13.05 6.35 7.06
N PHE A 459 12.96 7.61 7.46
CA PHE A 459 12.82 8.75 6.56
C PHE A 459 14.09 9.58 6.54
N ARG A 460 14.21 10.42 5.51
CA ARG A 460 15.28 11.39 5.40
C ARG A 460 15.18 12.42 6.54
N PRO A 461 16.30 12.84 7.17
CA PRO A 461 16.26 13.79 8.28
C PRO A 461 15.56 15.11 7.95
N GLU A 462 15.64 15.58 6.69
CA GLU A 462 14.98 16.80 6.22
C GLU A 462 13.45 16.68 6.19
N ARG A 463 12.93 15.44 6.19
CA ARG A 463 11.51 15.08 6.11
C ARG A 463 11.05 14.30 7.35
N TYR A 464 11.59 14.63 8.53
CA TYR A 464 11.32 13.92 9.79
C TYR A 464 9.82 13.82 10.15
N TYR A 465 8.98 14.76 9.69
CA TYR A 465 7.54 14.79 9.95
C TYR A 465 6.73 13.74 9.18
N PHE A 466 7.34 13.09 8.18
CA PHE A 466 6.63 12.17 7.30
C PHE A 466 6.13 10.91 8.01
N GLY A 467 6.80 10.45 9.08
CA GLY A 467 6.33 9.32 9.87
C GLY A 467 4.95 9.53 10.49
N THR A 468 4.65 10.74 10.96
CA THR A 468 3.32 11.12 11.46
C THR A 468 2.31 11.24 10.33
N LEU A 469 2.71 11.83 9.19
CA LEU A 469 1.86 11.91 8.00
C LEU A 469 1.47 10.51 7.48
N TYR A 470 2.39 9.55 7.57
CA TYR A 470 2.14 8.15 7.22
C TYR A 470 1.10 7.50 8.14
N LEU A 471 1.13 7.79 9.44
CA LEU A 471 0.07 7.32 10.36
C LEU A 471 -1.28 7.99 10.08
N VAL A 472 -1.29 9.26 9.68
CA VAL A 472 -2.53 9.96 9.26
C VAL A 472 -3.12 9.31 8.01
N ARG A 473 -2.30 8.98 6.99
CA ARG A 473 -2.72 8.18 5.83
C ARG A 473 -3.40 6.89 6.27
N ASN A 474 -2.75 6.15 7.16
CA ASN A 474 -3.24 4.87 7.64
C ASN A 474 -4.58 5.03 8.38
N LEU A 475 -4.76 6.09 9.18
CA LEU A 475 -6.03 6.39 9.82
C LEU A 475 -7.12 6.66 8.76
N CYS A 476 -6.84 7.52 7.78
CA CYS A 476 -7.79 7.84 6.71
C CYS A 476 -8.25 6.56 5.97
N VAL A 477 -7.32 5.66 5.63
CA VAL A 477 -7.64 4.37 4.99
C VAL A 477 -8.59 3.54 5.86
N THR A 478 -8.40 3.51 7.19
CA THR A 478 -9.27 2.73 8.09
C THR A 478 -10.64 3.35 8.36
N LEU A 479 -10.79 4.66 8.20
CA LEU A 479 -12.07 5.35 8.44
C LEU A 479 -13.06 5.19 7.28
N VAL A 480 -12.59 5.01 6.04
CA VAL A 480 -13.46 4.96 4.85
C VAL A 480 -14.52 3.85 4.91
N PRO A 481 -14.21 2.59 5.28
CA PRO A 481 -15.22 1.52 5.37
C PRO A 481 -16.36 1.84 6.34
N VAL A 482 -16.09 2.62 7.39
CA VAL A 482 -17.05 2.92 8.46
C VAL A 482 -17.87 4.17 8.15
N LEU A 483 -17.24 5.27 7.71
CA LEU A 483 -17.93 6.54 7.47
C LEU A 483 -18.93 6.49 6.31
N PHE A 484 -18.68 5.62 5.33
CA PHE A 484 -19.48 5.54 4.11
C PHE A 484 -20.14 4.16 3.91
N SER A 485 -20.36 3.40 4.99
CA SER A 485 -20.90 2.03 4.95
C SER A 485 -22.23 1.88 4.19
N ASN A 486 -23.05 2.93 4.17
CA ASN A 486 -24.35 2.94 3.51
C ASN A 486 -24.28 3.30 2.01
N ILE A 487 -23.14 3.77 1.50
CA ILE A 487 -22.98 4.21 0.11
C ILE A 487 -21.71 3.58 -0.49
N PRO A 488 -21.80 2.34 -1.02
CA PRO A 488 -20.63 1.59 -1.53
C PRO A 488 -19.85 2.32 -2.63
N ALA A 489 -20.54 3.04 -3.52
CA ALA A 489 -19.88 3.81 -4.58
C ALA A 489 -18.95 4.89 -4.02
N LEU A 490 -19.37 5.58 -2.94
CA LEU A 490 -18.58 6.64 -2.33
C LEU A 490 -17.37 6.07 -1.56
N GLN A 491 -17.49 4.87 -0.99
CA GLN A 491 -16.37 4.17 -0.36
C GLN A 491 -15.19 3.98 -1.31
N VAL A 492 -15.45 3.50 -2.54
CA VAL A 492 -14.41 3.26 -3.54
C VAL A 492 -13.75 4.58 -3.98
N VAL A 493 -14.56 5.60 -4.28
CA VAL A 493 -14.06 6.91 -4.73
C VAL A 493 -13.23 7.59 -3.65
N VAL A 494 -13.69 7.61 -2.40
CA VAL A 494 -12.97 8.26 -1.30
C VAL A 494 -11.71 7.48 -0.95
N MET A 495 -11.74 6.15 -0.92
CA MET A 495 -10.54 5.33 -0.70
C MET A 495 -9.48 5.61 -1.78
N GLY A 496 -9.89 5.63 -3.06
CA GLY A 496 -9.01 5.94 -4.18
C GLY A 496 -8.40 7.34 -4.07
N ALA A 497 -9.21 8.35 -3.72
CA ALA A 497 -8.74 9.72 -3.52
C ALA A 497 -7.72 9.83 -2.37
N VAL A 498 -7.98 9.18 -1.23
CA VAL A 498 -7.04 9.13 -0.10
C VAL A 498 -5.70 8.54 -0.55
N LEU A 499 -5.70 7.38 -1.19
CA LEU A 499 -4.46 6.73 -1.64
C LEU A 499 -3.69 7.58 -2.64
N GLN A 500 -4.37 8.22 -3.60
CA GLN A 500 -3.74 9.07 -4.62
C GLN A 500 -3.14 10.35 -4.02
N VAL A 501 -3.86 11.04 -3.12
CA VAL A 501 -3.36 12.26 -2.46
C VAL A 501 -2.08 11.96 -1.67
N PHE A 502 -2.08 10.89 -0.87
CA PHE A 502 -0.89 10.53 -0.11
C PHE A 502 0.26 10.01 -0.99
N ALA A 503 -0.03 9.30 -2.08
CA ALA A 503 0.98 8.90 -3.06
C ALA A 503 1.62 10.12 -3.75
N ALA A 504 0.82 11.13 -4.11
CA ALA A 504 1.31 12.38 -4.70
C ALA A 504 2.20 13.15 -3.71
N ILE A 505 1.78 13.29 -2.45
CA ILE A 505 2.60 13.92 -1.40
C ILE A 505 3.93 13.17 -1.22
N GLN A 506 3.90 11.83 -1.20
CA GLN A 506 5.11 11.02 -1.07
C GLN A 506 6.03 11.15 -2.29
N ALA A 507 5.50 11.19 -3.51
CA ALA A 507 6.26 11.42 -4.72
C ALA A 507 6.89 12.83 -4.77
N MET A 508 6.21 13.86 -4.25
CA MET A 508 6.75 15.22 -4.17
C MET A 508 7.84 15.37 -3.09
N LEU A 509 7.69 14.69 -1.96
CA LEU A 509 8.60 14.84 -0.81
C LEU A 509 9.82 13.90 -0.84
N TRP A 510 9.74 12.79 -1.58
CA TRP A 510 10.73 11.71 -1.62
C TRP A 510 11.29 11.32 -0.24
N PRO A 511 10.41 11.02 0.73
CA PRO A 511 10.75 11.04 2.16
C PRO A 511 11.52 9.82 2.64
N TRP A 512 11.45 8.67 1.96
CA TRP A 512 12.16 7.47 2.41
C TRP A 512 13.67 7.64 2.27
N ARG A 513 14.43 7.02 3.17
CA ARG A 513 15.88 7.15 3.20
C ARG A 513 16.54 6.65 1.90
N THR A 514 16.04 5.56 1.33
CA THR A 514 16.58 4.99 0.08
C THR A 514 15.67 5.26 -1.11
N THR A 515 16.29 5.46 -2.29
CA THR A 515 15.54 5.68 -3.54
C THR A 515 14.68 4.47 -3.89
N SER A 516 15.19 3.25 -3.69
CA SER A 516 14.42 2.02 -3.93
C SER A 516 13.15 1.93 -3.07
N SER A 517 13.20 2.33 -1.80
CA SER A 517 12.02 2.34 -0.93
C SER A 517 11.01 3.42 -1.35
N ASN A 518 11.45 4.57 -1.86
CA ASN A 518 10.55 5.59 -2.41
C ASN A 518 9.81 5.07 -3.65
N VAL A 519 10.52 4.45 -4.60
CA VAL A 519 9.92 3.86 -5.81
C VAL A 519 8.96 2.73 -5.45
N SER A 520 9.32 1.91 -4.45
CA SER A 520 8.47 0.81 -3.98
C SER A 520 7.15 1.30 -3.37
N ASP A 521 7.15 2.33 -2.53
CA ASP A 521 5.92 2.87 -1.91
C ASP A 521 4.98 3.48 -2.96
N ILE A 522 5.52 4.20 -3.95
CA ILE A 522 4.75 4.73 -5.10
C ILE A 522 4.12 3.56 -5.87
N SER A 523 4.92 2.55 -6.21
CA SER A 523 4.47 1.39 -7.00
C SER A 523 3.38 0.61 -6.27
N ILE A 524 3.58 0.33 -4.97
CA ILE A 524 2.58 -0.34 -4.12
C ILE A 524 1.29 0.48 -4.07
N SER A 525 1.38 1.79 -3.86
CA SER A 525 0.20 2.66 -3.79
C SER A 525 -0.54 2.73 -5.13
N LEU A 526 0.17 2.73 -6.25
CA LEU A 526 -0.42 2.66 -7.59
C LEU A 526 -1.18 1.33 -7.80
N PHE A 527 -0.59 0.19 -7.45
CA PHE A 527 -1.27 -1.10 -7.58
C PHE A 527 -2.48 -1.23 -6.64
N LEU A 528 -2.45 -0.65 -5.43
CA LEU A 528 -3.64 -0.57 -4.56
C LEU A 528 -4.77 0.23 -5.23
N VAL A 529 -4.45 1.32 -5.94
CA VAL A 529 -5.44 2.09 -6.71
C VAL A 529 -5.97 1.27 -7.88
N ILE A 530 -5.14 0.51 -8.59
CA ILE A 530 -5.58 -0.39 -9.67
C ILE A 530 -6.53 -1.46 -9.14
N VAL A 531 -6.24 -2.04 -7.96
CA VAL A 531 -7.15 -2.98 -7.28
C VAL A 531 -8.52 -2.34 -7.01
N LEU A 532 -8.56 -1.10 -6.52
CA LEU A 532 -9.81 -0.36 -6.30
C LEU A 532 -10.56 -0.05 -7.60
N LEU A 533 -9.85 0.35 -8.66
CA LEU A 533 -10.46 0.60 -9.97
C LEU A 533 -11.06 -0.68 -10.57
N GLY A 534 -10.40 -1.82 -10.38
CA GLY A 534 -10.95 -3.11 -10.79
C GLY A 534 -12.08 -3.60 -9.89
N ALA A 535 -12.17 -3.12 -8.64
CA ALA A 535 -13.28 -3.45 -7.74
C ALA A 535 -14.56 -2.64 -8.02
N ALA A 536 -14.45 -1.44 -8.61
CA ALA A 536 -15.61 -0.57 -8.83
C ALA A 536 -16.71 -1.17 -9.74
N PRO A 537 -16.39 -1.81 -10.88
CA PRO A 537 -17.41 -2.40 -11.75
C PRO A 537 -18.02 -3.70 -11.19
N LEU A 538 -17.45 -4.30 -10.13
CA LEU A 538 -18.04 -5.46 -9.43
C LEU A 538 -19.38 -5.12 -8.75
N LEU A 539 -19.74 -3.84 -8.66
CA LEU A 539 -21.02 -3.40 -8.11
C LEU A 539 -22.20 -3.62 -9.07
N GLU A 540 -21.97 -3.74 -10.38
CA GLU A 540 -23.05 -3.74 -11.38
C GLU A 540 -23.00 -4.91 -12.39
N ILE A 541 -21.90 -5.66 -12.50
CA ILE A 541 -21.71 -6.68 -13.55
C ILE A 541 -22.17 -8.08 -13.11
N ASP A 542 -22.98 -8.73 -13.95
CA ASP A 542 -23.50 -10.09 -13.74
C ASP A 542 -22.46 -11.22 -13.88
N ASP A 543 -21.46 -11.10 -14.77
CA ASP A 543 -20.31 -12.02 -14.89
C ASP A 543 -18.97 -11.31 -14.60
N PRO A 544 -18.52 -11.31 -13.34
CA PRO A 544 -17.33 -10.59 -12.92
C PRO A 544 -16.01 -11.36 -13.13
N THR A 545 -16.01 -12.50 -13.81
CA THR A 545 -14.86 -13.44 -13.82
C THR A 545 -13.59 -12.81 -14.40
N VAL A 546 -13.68 -12.12 -15.56
CA VAL A 546 -12.54 -11.44 -16.20
C VAL A 546 -11.99 -10.32 -15.30
N LEU A 547 -12.88 -9.58 -14.66
CA LEU A 547 -12.52 -8.48 -13.76
C LEU A 547 -11.84 -8.99 -12.50
N GLY A 548 -12.32 -10.10 -11.93
CA GLY A 548 -11.67 -10.81 -10.83
C GLY A 548 -10.24 -11.24 -11.18
N VAL A 549 -10.00 -11.77 -12.38
CA VAL A 549 -8.64 -12.12 -12.84
C VAL A 549 -7.75 -10.88 -12.97
N LEU A 550 -8.25 -9.77 -13.52
CA LEU A 550 -7.49 -8.52 -13.62
C LEU A 550 -7.10 -7.95 -12.24
N VAL A 551 -8.03 -7.95 -11.28
CA VAL A 551 -7.77 -7.53 -9.90
C VAL A 551 -6.74 -8.46 -9.24
N PHE A 552 -6.84 -9.77 -9.45
CA PHE A 552 -5.87 -10.74 -8.95
C PHE A 552 -4.46 -10.48 -9.51
N VAL A 553 -4.33 -10.22 -10.82
CA VAL A 553 -3.06 -9.85 -11.45
C VAL A 553 -2.50 -8.58 -10.81
N ALA A 554 -3.33 -7.57 -10.54
CA ALA A 554 -2.88 -6.35 -9.87
C ALA A 554 -2.34 -6.61 -8.46
N ILE A 555 -2.98 -7.51 -7.68
CA ILE A 555 -2.49 -7.94 -6.35
C ILE A 555 -1.14 -8.66 -6.48
N VAL A 556 -0.98 -9.57 -7.45
CA VAL A 556 0.30 -10.26 -7.70
C VAL A 556 1.39 -9.26 -8.09
N CYS A 557 1.08 -8.30 -8.98
CA CYS A 557 2.00 -7.26 -9.38
C CYS A 557 2.47 -6.40 -8.20
N LEU A 558 1.57 -6.03 -7.27
CA LEU A 558 1.89 -5.31 -6.04
C LEU A 558 2.98 -6.02 -5.23
N PHE A 559 2.78 -7.31 -4.95
CA PHE A 559 3.75 -8.10 -4.17
C PHE A 559 5.05 -8.33 -4.94
N SER A 560 4.96 -8.55 -6.26
CA SER A 560 6.13 -8.72 -7.10
C SER A 560 7.02 -7.47 -7.10
N ALA A 561 6.45 -6.26 -7.12
CA ALA A 561 7.20 -5.01 -7.12
C ALA A 561 8.05 -4.87 -5.85
N GLY A 562 7.47 -5.13 -4.67
CA GLY A 562 8.22 -5.12 -3.41
C GLY A 562 9.24 -6.25 -3.32
N LEU A 563 8.90 -7.45 -3.79
CA LEU A 563 9.80 -8.61 -3.79
C LEU A 563 11.01 -8.38 -4.69
N THR A 564 10.85 -7.78 -5.87
CA THR A 564 11.96 -7.45 -6.78
C THR A 564 12.96 -6.50 -6.10
N VAL A 565 12.48 -5.49 -5.38
CA VAL A 565 13.36 -4.58 -4.62
C VAL A 565 14.10 -5.31 -3.52
N ILE A 566 13.42 -6.19 -2.77
CA ILE A 566 14.05 -7.00 -1.72
C ILE A 566 15.10 -7.94 -2.31
N LEU A 567 14.78 -8.66 -3.38
CA LEU A 567 15.70 -9.57 -4.06
C LEU A 567 16.91 -8.83 -4.63
N HIS A 568 16.71 -7.64 -5.20
CA HIS A 568 17.80 -6.79 -5.67
C HIS A 568 18.69 -6.29 -4.51
N ALA A 569 18.09 -5.89 -3.38
CA ALA A 569 18.83 -5.48 -2.18
C ALA A 569 19.60 -6.65 -1.53
N LEU A 570 19.07 -7.87 -1.59
CA LEU A 570 19.77 -9.09 -1.15
C LEU A 570 20.86 -9.49 -2.14
N TYR A 571 20.61 -9.40 -3.45
CA TYR A 571 21.60 -9.66 -4.49
C TYR A 571 22.81 -8.75 -4.33
N THR A 572 22.59 -7.44 -4.22
CA THR A 572 23.66 -6.45 -3.99
C THR A 572 24.39 -6.65 -2.65
N ARG A 573 23.78 -7.34 -1.68
CA ARG A 573 24.45 -7.73 -0.43
C ARG A 573 25.38 -8.92 -0.62
N PHE A 574 24.92 -9.99 -1.27
CA PHE A 574 25.69 -11.23 -1.42
C PHE A 574 26.70 -11.15 -2.58
N LEU A 575 26.43 -10.33 -3.58
CA LEU A 575 27.26 -10.06 -4.74
C LEU A 575 27.43 -8.54 -4.87
N PRO A 576 28.22 -7.92 -3.98
CA PRO A 576 28.47 -6.49 -4.09
C PRO A 576 29.08 -6.19 -5.48
N PRO A 577 28.66 -5.10 -6.15
CA PRO A 577 29.35 -4.64 -7.35
C PRO A 577 30.84 -4.42 -7.03
N LYS A 578 31.71 -4.47 -8.05
CA LYS A 578 33.16 -4.29 -7.88
C LYS A 578 33.42 -3.03 -7.04
N GLY A 579 33.73 -3.24 -5.77
CA GLY A 579 33.94 -2.16 -4.81
C GLY A 579 35.23 -1.41 -5.13
N PHE A 580 35.28 -0.18 -4.65
CA PHE A 580 36.54 0.55 -4.58
C PHE A 580 37.47 -0.18 -3.60
N GLY A 581 38.75 -0.23 -3.92
CA GLY A 581 39.74 -0.86 -3.05
C GLY A 581 40.02 -0.05 -1.79
N ALA A 582 39.93 1.27 -1.89
CA ALA A 582 40.10 2.18 -0.77
C ALA A 582 39.38 3.52 -1.02
N PHE A 583 39.06 4.24 0.06
CA PHE A 583 38.44 5.57 0.05
C PHE A 583 39.41 6.67 0.50
N LEU A 584 39.65 7.65 -0.36
CA LEU A 584 40.52 8.79 -0.04
C LEU A 584 39.75 9.84 0.76
N CYS A 585 39.99 9.91 2.08
CA CYS A 585 39.45 10.96 2.95
C CYS A 585 40.39 12.18 2.95
N HIS A 586 39.90 13.36 2.57
CA HIS A 586 40.74 14.57 2.45
C HIS A 586 39.98 15.90 2.56
N HIS A 587 40.72 17.00 2.81
CA HIS A 587 40.18 18.36 2.67
C HIS A 587 40.11 18.75 1.18
N LYS A 588 38.97 19.31 0.74
CA LYS A 588 38.72 19.61 -0.69
C LYS A 588 39.71 20.61 -1.28
N ALA A 589 40.03 21.67 -0.55
CA ALA A 589 40.95 22.72 -1.02
C ALA A 589 42.42 22.46 -0.66
N GLY A 590 42.69 21.66 0.37
CA GLY A 590 44.04 21.51 0.92
C GLY A 590 44.81 20.29 0.39
N ALA A 591 44.08 19.26 -0.08
CA ALA A 591 44.64 18.01 -0.57
C ALA A 591 43.80 17.40 -1.73
N GLY A 592 42.86 18.14 -2.31
CA GLY A 592 41.94 17.59 -3.31
C GLY A 592 42.65 17.19 -4.61
N ILE A 593 43.54 18.04 -5.11
CA ILE A 593 44.30 17.75 -6.33
C ILE A 593 45.38 16.69 -6.03
N LEU A 594 45.95 16.69 -4.82
CA LEU A 594 46.84 15.61 -4.37
C LEU A 594 46.14 14.25 -4.39
N CYS A 595 44.93 14.14 -3.86
CA CYS A 595 44.17 12.89 -3.89
C CYS A 595 43.81 12.46 -5.32
N ARG A 596 43.54 13.40 -6.23
CA ARG A 596 43.40 13.14 -7.67
C ARG A 596 44.69 12.56 -8.25
N TYR A 597 45.84 13.16 -7.97
CA TYR A 597 47.14 12.65 -8.39
C TYR A 597 47.38 11.23 -7.87
N MET A 598 47.18 11.00 -6.57
CA MET A 598 47.36 9.68 -5.96
C MET A 598 46.46 8.61 -6.60
N LYS A 599 45.21 8.97 -6.92
CA LYS A 599 44.29 8.08 -7.65
C LYS A 599 44.83 7.72 -9.04
N LEU A 600 45.28 8.71 -9.82
CA LEU A 600 45.83 8.48 -11.15
C LEU A 600 47.12 7.66 -11.11
N ALA A 601 48.03 7.95 -10.18
CA ALA A 601 49.25 7.18 -9.97
C ALA A 601 48.93 5.73 -9.55
N ALA A 602 47.94 5.53 -8.67
CA ALA A 602 47.54 4.20 -8.21
C ALA A 602 47.03 3.28 -9.32
N ILE A 603 46.37 3.83 -10.35
CA ILE A 603 45.86 3.06 -11.52
C ILE A 603 47.00 2.35 -12.26
N ASN A 604 48.21 2.93 -12.25
CA ASN A 604 49.38 2.33 -12.89
C ASN A 604 49.90 1.12 -12.09
N HIS A 605 49.67 1.07 -10.78
CA HIS A 605 50.23 0.05 -9.88
C HIS A 605 49.21 -0.98 -9.36
N SER A 606 47.90 -0.70 -9.44
CA SER A 606 46.84 -1.59 -8.95
C SER A 606 45.72 -1.78 -9.99
N SER A 607 45.05 -2.94 -9.92
CA SER A 607 43.81 -3.19 -10.65
C SER A 607 42.56 -2.75 -9.89
N SER A 608 42.70 -2.34 -8.62
CA SER A 608 41.63 -1.78 -7.81
C SER A 608 41.52 -0.27 -8.03
N ASN A 609 40.28 0.22 -8.20
CA ASN A 609 40.01 1.65 -8.27
C ASN A 609 39.95 2.25 -6.87
N LEU A 610 40.48 3.47 -6.72
CA LEU A 610 40.34 4.27 -5.50
C LEU A 610 39.11 5.18 -5.61
N PHE A 611 38.32 5.24 -4.54
CA PHE A 611 37.18 6.16 -4.46
C PHE A 611 37.69 7.57 -4.15
N LEU A 612 37.17 8.54 -4.89
CA LEU A 612 37.38 9.97 -4.66
C LEU A 612 36.03 10.69 -4.77
N ASP A 613 35.71 11.55 -3.81
CA ASP A 613 34.39 12.21 -3.69
C ASP A 613 33.98 13.01 -4.95
N SER A 614 34.94 13.59 -5.65
CA SER A 614 34.75 14.35 -6.88
C SER A 614 34.36 13.51 -8.12
N ASP A 615 34.53 12.19 -8.09
CA ASP A 615 34.15 11.32 -9.22
C ASP A 615 32.75 10.72 -9.10
N GLU A 616 32.27 10.51 -7.86
CA GLU A 616 31.13 9.65 -7.55
C GLU A 616 30.20 10.33 -6.54
N LEU A 617 29.79 11.57 -6.84
CA LEU A 617 28.97 12.43 -5.98
C LEU A 617 27.60 11.81 -5.62
N GLU A 618 27.08 10.90 -6.45
CA GLU A 618 25.76 10.26 -6.29
C GLU A 618 25.81 8.98 -5.42
N SER A 619 27.00 8.45 -5.15
CA SER A 619 27.23 7.09 -4.63
C SER A 619 27.94 7.06 -3.27
N LEU A 620 27.78 8.11 -2.45
CA LEU A 620 28.39 8.22 -1.12
C LEU A 620 27.98 7.07 -0.16
N ASP A 621 26.84 6.43 -0.42
CA ASP A 621 26.29 5.34 0.39
C ASP A 621 27.03 3.99 0.24
N LEU A 622 27.92 3.85 -0.75
CA LEU A 622 28.58 2.58 -1.12
C LEU A 622 29.94 2.33 -0.42
N ILE A 623 30.38 3.19 0.51
CA ILE A 623 31.80 3.31 0.83
C ILE A 623 32.11 2.86 2.27
N PHE A 624 32.57 1.63 2.48
CA PHE A 624 33.17 1.21 3.77
C PHE A 624 34.31 0.20 3.67
N ASP A 625 35.03 0.13 2.54
CA ASP A 625 36.16 -0.79 2.37
C ASP A 625 37.48 0.03 2.33
N THR A 626 38.17 0.07 3.48
CA THR A 626 39.48 0.71 3.77
C THR A 626 39.60 2.22 3.47
N VAL A 627 40.01 3.05 4.44
CA VAL A 627 40.06 4.52 4.30
C VAL A 627 41.48 5.10 4.45
N PRO A 628 42.22 5.28 3.35
CA PRO A 628 43.39 6.16 3.37
C PRO A 628 42.98 7.60 3.67
N THR A 629 43.56 8.18 4.73
CA THR A 629 43.23 9.53 5.19
C THR A 629 44.40 10.46 4.91
N VAL A 630 44.23 11.40 3.99
CA VAL A 630 45.23 12.38 3.60
C VAL A 630 45.11 13.62 4.49
N ARG A 631 46.15 13.88 5.27
CA ARG A 631 46.18 14.90 6.32
C ARG A 631 46.82 16.19 5.82
N SER A 632 45.97 17.15 5.44
CA SER A 632 46.35 18.55 5.25
C SER A 632 45.99 19.38 6.49
N PRO A 633 46.61 20.56 6.72
CA PRO A 633 46.34 21.43 7.89
C PRO A 633 44.85 21.72 8.12
N GLU A 634 44.05 21.69 7.07
CA GLU A 634 42.63 22.03 7.05
C GLU A 634 41.69 20.81 7.25
N LEU A 635 42.22 19.58 7.30
CA LEU A 635 41.42 18.35 7.39
C LEU A 635 40.44 18.38 8.57
N LEU A 636 40.91 18.85 9.73
CA LEU A 636 40.15 18.89 10.99
C LEU A 636 39.04 19.94 10.98
N HIS A 637 39.08 20.90 10.05
CA HIS A 637 38.06 21.93 9.91
C HIS A 637 36.86 21.47 9.07
N ARG A 638 36.97 20.36 8.32
CA ARG A 638 35.86 19.79 7.52
C ARG A 638 35.10 18.72 8.30
N MET A 639 33.88 19.05 8.72
CA MET A 639 33.01 18.14 9.48
C MET A 639 32.80 16.77 8.82
N TRP A 640 32.76 16.72 7.49
CA TRP A 640 32.56 15.49 6.73
C TRP A 640 33.71 14.51 6.88
N CYS A 641 34.96 14.98 6.89
CA CYS A 641 36.13 14.14 7.13
C CYS A 641 36.11 13.57 8.55
N ALA A 642 35.70 14.36 9.54
CA ALA A 642 35.49 13.87 10.90
C ALA A 642 34.43 12.77 10.97
N GLY A 643 33.32 12.95 10.25
CA GLY A 643 32.27 11.95 10.13
C GLY A 643 32.73 10.66 9.46
N GLU A 644 33.48 10.75 8.36
CA GLU A 644 34.08 9.62 7.63
C GLU A 644 35.01 8.81 8.53
N ILE A 645 35.92 9.50 9.23
CA ILE A 645 36.86 8.93 10.17
C ILE A 645 36.14 8.24 11.34
N ALA A 646 35.17 8.91 11.96
CA ALA A 646 34.42 8.37 13.08
C ALA A 646 33.63 7.13 12.68
N THR A 647 33.06 7.14 11.47
CA THR A 647 32.31 6.02 10.93
C THR A 647 33.22 4.84 10.59
N ALA A 648 34.39 5.10 9.98
CA ALA A 648 35.40 4.09 9.69
C ALA A 648 35.88 3.40 10.98
N HIS A 649 36.21 4.18 12.01
CA HIS A 649 36.62 3.64 13.31
C HIS A 649 35.50 2.80 13.96
N ARG A 650 34.27 3.31 14.01
CA ARG A 650 33.11 2.60 14.59
C ARG A 650 32.81 1.27 13.88
N ASN A 651 33.04 1.21 12.56
CA ASN A 651 32.78 0.02 11.74
C ASN A 651 34.01 -0.89 11.59
N ASN A 652 35.10 -0.65 12.34
CA ASN A 652 36.35 -1.41 12.26
C ASN A 652 36.96 -1.45 10.85
N VAL A 653 36.79 -0.36 10.08
CA VAL A 653 37.41 -0.20 8.76
C VAL A 653 38.87 0.24 8.98
N PRO A 654 39.87 -0.41 8.34
CA PRO A 654 41.27 -0.01 8.48
C PRO A 654 41.49 1.42 7.96
N ILE A 655 42.20 2.23 8.75
CA ILE A 655 42.56 3.61 8.41
C ILE A 655 44.07 3.68 8.17
N ILE A 656 44.48 4.33 7.08
CA ILE A 656 45.90 4.53 6.76
C ILE A 656 46.17 6.03 6.71
N PRO A 657 46.79 6.58 7.76
CA PRO A 657 47.21 7.97 7.76
C PRO A 657 48.30 8.30 6.74
N ILE A 658 48.08 9.35 5.96
CA ILE A 658 49.08 9.95 5.07
C ILE A 658 49.30 11.39 5.50
N LEU A 659 50.49 11.70 5.98
CA LEU A 659 50.91 13.00 6.49
C LEU A 659 51.45 13.86 5.34
N CYS A 660 50.84 15.02 5.10
CA CYS A 660 51.38 16.01 4.18
C CYS A 660 52.32 16.98 4.90
N ASP A 661 53.24 17.59 4.14
CA ASP A 661 54.18 18.59 4.64
C ASP A 661 53.47 19.72 5.42
N GLY A 662 53.94 20.02 6.64
CA GLY A 662 53.41 21.09 7.49
C GLY A 662 52.19 20.72 8.36
N PHE A 663 51.62 19.51 8.23
CA PHE A 663 50.54 19.07 9.12
C PHE A 663 51.06 18.66 10.51
N VAL A 664 50.49 19.25 11.56
CA VAL A 664 50.72 18.83 12.95
C VAL A 664 49.39 18.37 13.54
N PHE A 665 49.33 17.14 14.04
CA PHE A 665 48.12 16.61 14.64
C PHE A 665 47.84 17.33 15.98
N PRO A 666 46.57 17.64 16.31
CA PRO A 666 46.19 18.24 17.58
C PRO A 666 46.55 17.34 18.76
N ASP A 667 47.11 17.93 19.82
CA ASP A 667 47.25 17.26 21.11
C ASP A 667 45.89 16.90 21.72
N ASP A 668 45.88 16.08 22.78
CA ASP A 668 44.63 15.61 23.39
C ASP A 668 43.75 16.77 23.90
N GLU A 669 44.35 17.89 24.32
CA GLU A 669 43.64 19.13 24.68
C GLU A 669 42.87 19.73 23.49
N ARG A 670 43.51 19.88 22.33
CA ARG A 670 42.86 20.35 21.10
C ARG A 670 41.81 19.37 20.58
N ILE A 671 41.99 18.06 20.76
CA ILE A 671 40.96 17.06 20.44
C ILE A 671 39.73 17.24 21.36
N GLN A 672 39.92 17.56 22.64
CA GLN A 672 38.80 17.85 23.54
C GLN A 672 38.05 19.13 23.10
N ALA A 673 38.80 20.14 22.66
CA ALA A 673 38.26 21.41 22.12
C ALA A 673 37.76 21.32 20.67
N ILE A 674 37.81 20.16 20.00
CA ILE A 674 37.39 20.01 18.58
C ILE A 674 35.92 20.43 18.33
N HIS A 675 35.09 20.35 19.38
CA HIS A 675 33.72 20.81 19.33
C HIS A 675 33.60 22.32 19.07
N GLU A 676 34.62 23.13 19.32
CA GLU A 676 34.59 24.57 19.06
C GLU A 676 34.87 24.91 17.58
N VAL A 677 35.37 23.95 16.81
CA VAL A 677 35.79 24.14 15.41
C VAL A 677 34.60 24.26 14.46
N TRP A 678 33.47 23.64 14.78
CA TRP A 678 32.29 23.58 13.92
C TRP A 678 31.12 24.35 14.52
N THR A 679 30.28 24.89 13.64
CA THR A 679 29.02 25.53 14.04
C THR A 679 28.03 24.51 14.62
N GLU A 680 27.07 24.96 15.42
CA GLU A 680 26.01 24.08 15.96
C GLU A 680 25.21 23.37 14.86
N GLU A 681 24.98 24.04 13.72
CA GLU A 681 24.29 23.45 12.57
C GLU A 681 25.09 22.30 11.92
N GLN A 682 26.41 22.46 11.84
CA GLN A 682 27.32 21.41 11.35
C GLN A 682 27.34 20.20 12.29
N LYS A 683 27.39 20.43 13.61
CA LYS A 683 27.30 19.36 14.61
C LYS A 683 25.95 18.64 14.54
N HIS A 684 24.86 19.42 14.41
CA HIS A 684 23.51 18.90 14.26
C HIS A 684 23.39 18.00 13.00
N THR A 685 24.03 18.40 11.91
CA THR A 685 24.10 17.60 10.68
C THR A 685 24.75 16.24 10.95
N LEU A 686 25.92 16.20 11.60
CA LEU A 686 26.58 14.94 11.96
C LEU A 686 25.75 14.08 12.92
N MET A 687 25.06 14.71 13.89
CA MET A 687 24.18 14.02 14.82
C MET A 687 22.97 13.39 14.12
N ASN A 688 22.42 14.01 13.06
CA ASN A 688 21.36 13.42 12.23
C ASN A 688 21.82 12.14 11.53
N PHE A 689 23.12 12.01 11.25
CA PHE A 689 23.73 10.78 10.74
C PHE A 689 24.11 9.79 11.86
N GLY A 690 23.83 10.10 13.13
CA GLY A 690 24.13 9.25 14.28
C GLY A 690 25.60 9.27 14.70
N ILE A 691 26.33 10.32 14.33
CA ILE A 691 27.74 10.55 14.68
C ILE A 691 27.78 11.58 15.81
N SER A 692 28.16 11.14 17.01
CA SER A 692 28.32 12.03 18.16
C SER A 692 29.71 12.66 18.19
N MET A 693 29.84 13.77 18.90
CA MET A 693 31.16 14.38 19.14
C MET A 693 32.12 13.45 19.89
N ASP A 694 31.60 12.60 20.78
CA ASP A 694 32.43 11.64 21.51
C ASP A 694 33.02 10.58 20.58
N MET A 695 32.23 10.09 19.61
CA MET A 695 32.72 9.15 18.60
C MET A 695 33.84 9.76 17.75
N ILE A 696 33.74 11.05 17.42
CA ILE A 696 34.78 11.76 16.66
C ILE A 696 36.06 11.89 17.49
N LYS A 697 35.94 12.28 18.77
CA LYS A 697 37.08 12.39 19.68
C LYS A 697 37.80 11.05 19.85
N GLU A 698 37.04 9.97 20.02
CA GLU A 698 37.58 8.61 20.12
C GLU A 698 38.31 8.19 18.84
N ALA A 699 37.71 8.43 17.67
CA ALA A 699 38.32 8.12 16.39
C ALA A 699 39.62 8.92 16.14
N TYR A 700 39.67 10.20 16.53
CA TYR A 700 40.90 11.01 16.42
C TYR A 700 42.01 10.51 17.33
N ARG A 701 41.69 10.08 18.56
CA ARG A 701 42.67 9.43 19.44
C ARG A 701 43.18 8.11 18.89
N HIS A 702 42.31 7.30 18.29
CA HIS A 702 42.73 6.05 17.65
C HIS A 702 43.68 6.31 16.48
N ILE A 703 43.41 7.33 15.67
CA ILE A 703 44.23 7.73 14.53
C ILE A 703 45.67 8.12 14.92
N LEU A 704 45.88 8.66 16.13
CA LEU A 704 47.21 8.98 16.66
C LEU A 704 48.08 7.73 16.91
N GLN A 705 47.46 6.56 17.10
CA GLN A 705 48.14 5.31 17.41
C GLN A 705 48.52 4.51 16.16
N LEU A 706 48.07 4.93 14.98
CA LEU A 706 48.26 4.21 13.73
C LEU A 706 49.61 4.57 13.06
N PRO A 707 50.25 3.63 12.34
CA PRO A 707 51.44 3.90 11.55
C PRO A 707 51.12 4.92 10.45
N MET A 708 52.01 5.88 10.23
CA MET A 708 51.79 7.02 9.32
C MET A 708 52.75 6.95 8.14
N LEU A 709 52.25 7.24 6.94
CA LEU A 709 53.04 7.45 5.74
C LEU A 709 53.28 8.95 5.53
N THR A 710 54.45 9.36 5.08
CA THR A 710 54.75 10.78 4.80
C THR A 710 54.72 11.03 3.30
N MET A 711 53.91 11.98 2.84
CA MET A 711 53.79 12.35 1.43
C MET A 711 54.58 13.64 1.16
N PRO A 712 55.73 13.58 0.46
CA PRO A 712 56.53 14.75 0.13
C PRO A 712 55.91 15.49 -1.06
N ARG A 713 55.05 16.47 -0.79
CA ARG A 713 54.25 17.16 -1.83
C ARG A 713 55.09 17.99 -2.78
N MET A 714 56.24 18.46 -2.31
CA MET A 714 57.24 19.17 -3.10
C MET A 714 58.38 18.26 -3.59
N GLY A 715 58.38 16.98 -3.19
CA GLY A 715 59.36 15.97 -3.59
C GLY A 715 59.18 15.48 -5.03
N SER A 716 60.11 14.70 -5.55
CA SER A 716 60.09 14.22 -6.94
C SER A 716 58.87 13.34 -7.23
N VAL A 717 58.52 13.16 -8.51
CA VAL A 717 57.39 12.28 -8.90
C VAL A 717 57.65 10.85 -8.42
N GLU A 718 58.90 10.40 -8.51
CA GLU A 718 59.34 9.07 -8.09
C GLU A 718 59.23 8.88 -6.57
N GLU A 719 59.57 9.89 -5.78
CA GLU A 719 59.37 9.89 -4.32
C GLU A 719 57.88 9.81 -3.97
N GLN A 720 57.02 10.59 -4.63
CA GLN A 720 55.58 10.58 -4.40
C GLN A 720 54.93 9.24 -4.81
N GLU A 721 55.32 8.68 -5.96
CA GLU A 721 54.85 7.37 -6.42
C GLU A 721 55.23 6.25 -5.45
N SER A 722 56.42 6.31 -4.84
CA SER A 722 56.84 5.31 -3.85
C SER A 722 55.88 5.25 -2.65
N VAL A 723 55.39 6.41 -2.19
CA VAL A 723 54.41 6.52 -1.10
C VAL A 723 53.05 5.99 -1.54
N VAL A 724 52.63 6.23 -2.78
CA VAL A 724 51.40 5.65 -3.34
C VAL A 724 51.48 4.13 -3.37
N VAL A 725 52.61 3.56 -3.78
CA VAL A 725 52.83 2.10 -3.76
C VAL A 725 52.82 1.54 -2.34
N GLU A 726 53.43 2.23 -1.37
CA GLU A 726 53.40 1.82 0.04
C GLU A 726 51.98 1.90 0.64
N MET A 727 51.20 2.92 0.29
CA MET A 727 49.79 3.02 0.63
C MET A 727 49.01 1.83 0.07
N LEU A 728 49.18 1.49 -1.22
CA LEU A 728 48.51 0.35 -1.84
C LEU A 728 48.86 -0.97 -1.16
N ASN A 729 50.13 -1.14 -0.74
CA ASN A 729 50.58 -2.31 0.03
C ASN A 729 49.90 -2.38 1.40
N SER A 730 49.84 -1.24 2.10
CA SER A 730 49.18 -1.13 3.40
C SER A 730 47.67 -1.40 3.31
N CYS A 731 47.03 -1.01 2.21
CA CYS A 731 45.64 -1.35 1.89
C CYS A 731 45.44 -2.82 1.46
N LYS A 732 46.51 -3.60 1.27
CA LYS A 732 46.46 -4.98 0.72
C LYS A 732 45.79 -5.08 -0.65
N LEU A 733 45.98 -4.07 -1.51
CA LEU A 733 45.35 -4.03 -2.83
C LEU A 733 46.12 -4.87 -3.87
N PRO A 734 45.41 -5.49 -4.83
CA PRO A 734 46.01 -6.29 -5.89
C PRO A 734 46.94 -5.43 -6.76
N LYS A 735 48.16 -5.93 -6.97
CA LYS A 735 49.17 -5.26 -7.80
C LYS A 735 48.96 -5.59 -9.28
N LYS A 736 49.16 -4.61 -10.15
CA LYS A 736 49.40 -4.86 -11.57
C LYS A 736 50.88 -5.23 -11.77
N ALA A 737 51.14 -6.28 -12.53
CA ALA A 737 52.49 -6.56 -13.02
C ALA A 737 52.82 -5.52 -14.10
N PHE A 738 53.56 -4.46 -13.73
CA PHE A 738 53.92 -3.42 -14.69
C PHE A 738 55.23 -3.77 -15.41
N SER A 739 55.18 -3.76 -16.75
CA SER A 739 56.36 -3.82 -17.63
C SER A 739 56.93 -2.40 -17.75
N GLN A 740 57.88 -2.05 -16.90
CA GLN A 740 58.42 -0.69 -16.76
C GLN A 740 59.35 -0.22 -17.91
N LYS A 741 59.23 -0.79 -19.12
CA LYS A 741 60.36 -0.79 -20.07
C LYS A 741 60.26 0.05 -21.36
N ALA A 742 59.24 0.89 -21.55
CA ALA A 742 59.06 1.55 -22.86
C ALA A 742 59.38 3.06 -22.94
N MET A 743 59.17 3.89 -21.90
CA MET A 743 59.28 5.37 -22.04
C MET A 743 60.42 6.05 -21.27
N ALA A 744 60.98 5.43 -20.23
CA ALA A 744 62.00 6.06 -19.37
C ALA A 744 63.34 6.43 -20.06
N SER A 745 63.51 6.15 -21.36
CA SER A 745 64.70 6.51 -22.13
C SER A 745 64.50 7.67 -23.12
N GLN A 746 63.28 8.21 -23.26
CA GLN A 746 63.01 9.32 -24.17
C GLN A 746 63.15 10.67 -23.45
N LYS A 747 63.71 11.67 -24.15
CA LYS A 747 63.77 13.05 -23.63
C LYS A 747 62.37 13.70 -23.72
N PRO A 748 61.96 14.53 -22.75
CA PRO A 748 60.61 15.09 -22.71
C PRO A 748 60.35 16.01 -23.91
N ARG A 749 59.22 15.81 -24.60
CA ARG A 749 58.74 16.69 -25.68
C ARG A 749 57.77 17.76 -25.18
N ILE A 750 57.11 17.51 -24.04
CA ILE A 750 56.17 18.44 -23.42
C ILE A 750 56.67 18.78 -22.02
N LEU A 751 56.78 20.06 -21.71
CA LEU A 751 57.10 20.54 -20.37
C LEU A 751 55.84 21.06 -19.70
N VAL A 752 55.71 20.85 -18.39
CA VAL A 752 54.59 21.36 -17.59
C VAL A 752 55.16 22.20 -16.46
N THR A 753 54.60 23.37 -16.20
CA THR A 753 55.00 24.20 -15.06
C THR A 753 53.84 25.01 -14.52
N GLY A 754 54.01 25.61 -13.34
CA GLY A 754 52.98 26.35 -12.62
C GLY A 754 53.56 27.04 -11.40
N ALA A 755 52.76 27.24 -10.35
CA ALA A 755 53.23 27.85 -9.11
C ALA A 755 54.05 26.83 -8.31
N VAL A 756 55.35 26.73 -8.63
CA VAL A 756 56.25 25.70 -8.09
C VAL A 756 56.53 25.79 -6.58
N ALA A 757 56.05 26.84 -5.92
CA ALA A 757 56.11 27.00 -4.47
C ALA A 757 54.80 26.58 -3.77
N ASP A 758 53.73 26.31 -4.51
CA ASP A 758 52.44 25.90 -3.98
C ASP A 758 52.21 24.40 -4.20
N ALA A 759 51.89 23.70 -3.12
CA ALA A 759 51.83 22.24 -3.11
C ALA A 759 50.59 21.66 -3.83
N GLU A 760 49.47 22.40 -3.91
CA GLU A 760 48.29 21.98 -4.70
C GLU A 760 48.52 22.27 -6.18
N ALA A 761 49.10 23.43 -6.53
CA ALA A 761 49.46 23.78 -7.90
C ALA A 761 50.49 22.79 -8.48
N MET A 762 51.46 22.35 -7.67
CA MET A 762 52.39 21.28 -8.04
C MET A 762 51.69 19.94 -8.25
N SER A 763 50.71 19.60 -7.40
CA SER A 763 49.88 18.41 -7.61
C SER A 763 49.10 18.52 -8.92
N ALA A 764 48.60 19.70 -9.29
CA ALA A 764 47.92 19.94 -10.56
C ALA A 764 48.85 19.75 -11.77
N CYS A 765 50.11 20.20 -11.65
CA CYS A 765 51.14 19.96 -12.66
C CYS A 765 51.41 18.45 -12.83
N ASN A 766 51.48 17.69 -11.73
CA ASN A 766 51.68 16.24 -11.79
C ASN A 766 50.46 15.51 -12.38
N VAL A 767 49.23 15.92 -12.06
CA VAL A 767 48.00 15.41 -12.71
C VAL A 767 48.05 15.66 -14.21
N MET A 768 48.41 16.89 -14.61
CA MET A 768 48.52 17.25 -16.02
C MET A 768 49.61 16.45 -16.74
N GLN A 769 50.74 16.18 -16.08
CA GLN A 769 51.79 15.32 -16.62
C GLN A 769 51.24 13.92 -16.94
N ILE A 770 50.55 13.28 -15.99
CA ILE A 770 49.99 11.92 -16.20
C ILE A 770 48.96 11.91 -17.33
N LEU A 771 48.06 12.91 -17.36
CA LEU A 771 47.01 12.97 -18.39
C LEU A 771 47.58 13.24 -19.78
N LEU A 772 48.51 14.19 -19.93
CA LEU A 772 49.17 14.47 -21.21
C LEU A 772 49.97 13.27 -21.71
N GLN A 773 50.75 12.61 -20.85
CA GLN A 773 51.48 11.39 -21.24
C GLN A 773 50.51 10.30 -21.71
N ARG A 774 49.37 10.14 -21.02
CA ARG A 774 48.35 9.14 -21.37
C ARG A 774 47.67 9.44 -22.71
N GLU A 775 47.28 10.68 -22.96
CA GLU A 775 46.56 11.04 -24.20
C GLU A 775 47.48 11.20 -25.41
N THR A 776 48.65 11.82 -25.23
CA THR A 776 49.58 12.09 -26.34
C THR A 776 50.57 10.96 -26.60
N GLN A 777 50.77 10.05 -25.64
CA GLN A 777 51.83 9.02 -25.66
C GLN A 777 53.24 9.62 -25.79
N GLU A 778 53.43 10.89 -25.43
CA GLU A 778 54.71 11.61 -25.46
C GLU A 778 55.26 11.81 -24.05
N GLU A 779 56.59 11.74 -23.91
CA GLU A 779 57.25 11.96 -22.62
C GLU A 779 57.03 13.43 -22.18
N THR A 780 56.40 13.58 -21.01
CA THR A 780 56.09 14.89 -20.41
C THR A 780 56.80 15.04 -19.08
N LYS A 781 57.38 16.20 -18.78
CA LYS A 781 58.07 16.43 -17.50
C LYS A 781 57.62 17.73 -16.84
N VAL A 782 57.31 17.67 -15.55
CA VAL A 782 57.11 18.87 -14.73
C VAL A 782 58.44 19.54 -14.43
N VAL A 783 58.55 20.83 -14.75
CA VAL A 783 59.75 21.66 -14.54
C VAL A 783 59.57 22.52 -13.31
N ARG A 784 60.53 22.44 -12.39
CA ARG A 784 60.46 23.03 -11.04
C ARG A 784 61.47 24.14 -10.79
N SER A 785 62.48 24.27 -11.65
CA SER A 785 63.53 25.28 -11.54
C SER A 785 64.04 25.73 -12.91
N ALA A 786 64.71 26.90 -12.96
CA ALA A 786 65.34 27.39 -14.18
C ALA A 786 66.43 26.45 -14.71
N ALA A 787 67.13 25.73 -13.83
CA ALA A 787 68.13 24.74 -14.23
C ALA A 787 67.50 23.57 -15.00
N GLU A 788 66.37 23.04 -14.50
CA GLU A 788 65.59 22.01 -15.21
C GLU A 788 65.02 22.56 -16.53
N ALA A 789 64.54 23.81 -16.53
CA ALA A 789 64.05 24.46 -17.74
C ALA A 789 65.12 24.51 -18.83
N HIS A 790 66.35 24.91 -18.51
CA HIS A 790 67.48 24.91 -19.45
C HIS A 790 67.90 23.50 -19.87
N GLN A 791 67.85 22.53 -18.96
CA GLN A 791 68.20 21.14 -19.26
C GLN A 791 67.27 20.51 -20.32
N TRP A 792 65.98 20.80 -20.26
CA TRP A 792 64.97 20.10 -21.05
C TRP A 792 64.39 20.91 -22.23
N SER A 793 64.45 22.24 -22.19
CA SER A 793 63.93 23.14 -23.24
C SER A 793 64.47 22.85 -24.64
N GLY A 794 65.73 22.42 -24.77
CA GLY A 794 66.33 22.10 -26.07
C GLY A 794 65.70 20.93 -26.83
N ASN A 795 64.90 20.09 -26.15
CA ASN A 795 64.18 18.96 -26.77
C ASN A 795 62.64 19.15 -26.75
N ALA A 796 62.14 20.09 -25.96
CA ALA A 796 60.72 20.34 -25.83
C ALA A 796 60.16 21.07 -27.06
N VAL A 797 58.92 20.74 -27.42
CA VAL A 797 58.14 21.45 -28.45
C VAL A 797 57.13 22.38 -27.79
N TYR A 798 56.49 21.90 -26.71
CA TYR A 798 55.46 22.64 -26.00
C TYR A 798 55.82 22.84 -24.53
N ILE A 799 55.40 23.96 -23.97
CA ILE A 799 55.32 24.17 -22.53
C ILE A 799 53.90 24.52 -22.11
N VAL A 800 53.37 23.73 -21.20
CA VAL A 800 52.04 23.91 -20.61
C VAL A 800 52.19 24.65 -19.28
N VAL A 801 51.64 25.85 -19.20
CA VAL A 801 51.69 26.70 -18.00
C VAL A 801 50.32 26.69 -17.31
N LEU A 802 50.27 26.15 -16.09
CA LEU A 802 49.05 26.09 -15.28
C LEU A 802 48.89 27.36 -14.45
N PHE A 803 47.87 28.13 -14.77
CA PHE A 803 47.45 29.31 -14.02
C PHE A 803 46.81 28.89 -12.70
N SER A 804 47.40 29.39 -11.62
CA SER A 804 47.02 29.17 -10.21
C SER A 804 47.13 30.48 -9.43
N LYS A 805 46.39 30.59 -8.32
CA LYS A 805 46.41 31.81 -7.50
C LYS A 805 47.84 32.25 -7.17
N GLY A 806 48.16 33.51 -7.48
CA GLY A 806 49.46 34.11 -7.17
C GLY A 806 50.63 33.71 -8.08
N LEU A 807 50.42 32.91 -9.13
CA LEU A 807 51.47 32.41 -10.04
C LEU A 807 52.48 33.49 -10.48
N LEU A 808 51.98 34.65 -10.96
CA LEU A 808 52.81 35.73 -11.50
C LEU A 808 53.68 36.45 -10.45
N ARG A 809 53.47 36.13 -9.17
CA ARG A 809 54.27 36.66 -8.05
C ARG A 809 55.29 35.64 -7.54
N VAL A 810 55.31 34.41 -8.08
CA VAL A 810 56.24 33.36 -7.66
C VAL A 810 57.60 33.55 -8.34
N PRO A 811 58.69 33.84 -7.59
CA PRO A 811 60.02 34.08 -8.15
C PRO A 811 60.54 32.92 -9.00
N ALA A 812 60.43 31.69 -8.49
CA ALA A 812 60.89 30.50 -9.19
C ALA A 812 60.17 30.27 -10.53
N PHE A 813 58.88 30.61 -10.63
CA PHE A 813 58.15 30.56 -11.90
C PHE A 813 58.65 31.63 -12.89
N ALA A 814 58.93 32.84 -12.40
CA ALA A 814 59.49 33.90 -13.23
C ALA A 814 60.83 33.51 -13.86
N GLU A 815 61.70 32.86 -13.09
CA GLU A 815 62.99 32.35 -13.57
C GLU A 815 62.81 31.23 -14.61
N ILE A 816 61.89 30.28 -14.38
CA ILE A 816 61.55 29.22 -15.34
C ILE A 816 61.07 29.84 -16.66
N LEU A 817 60.13 30.78 -16.60
CA LEU A 817 59.57 31.41 -17.80
C LEU A 817 60.65 32.13 -18.61
N LEU A 818 61.51 32.91 -17.95
CA LEU A 818 62.62 33.59 -18.62
C LEU A 818 63.61 32.60 -19.23
N ALA A 819 63.97 31.54 -18.50
CA ALA A 819 64.85 30.49 -19.00
C ALA A 819 64.33 29.86 -20.30
N ILE A 820 63.03 29.59 -20.41
CA ILE A 820 62.41 28.99 -21.60
C ILE A 820 62.29 29.98 -22.76
N VAL A 821 61.80 31.20 -22.50
CA VAL A 821 61.61 32.24 -23.53
C VAL A 821 62.93 32.65 -24.18
N GLU A 822 64.05 32.49 -23.47
CA GLU A 822 65.37 32.94 -23.93
C GLU A 822 66.21 31.84 -24.58
N SER A 823 65.90 30.56 -24.33
CA SER A 823 66.75 29.43 -24.74
C SER A 823 66.19 28.59 -25.90
N SER A 824 64.92 28.75 -26.30
CA SER A 824 64.28 27.79 -27.20
C SER A 824 63.04 28.33 -27.95
N ASN A 825 62.73 27.74 -29.12
CA ASN A 825 61.47 27.96 -29.86
C ASN A 825 60.33 27.06 -29.33
N VAL A 826 60.14 27.04 -28.01
CA VAL A 826 59.08 26.24 -27.37
C VAL A 826 57.76 27.00 -27.44
N GLU A 827 56.70 26.35 -27.93
CA GLU A 827 55.37 26.93 -28.01
C GLU A 827 54.67 26.90 -26.64
N ILE A 828 54.13 28.05 -26.23
CA ILE A 828 53.49 28.21 -24.91
C ILE A 828 52.00 27.88 -25.03
N VAL A 829 51.55 26.93 -24.23
CA VAL A 829 50.15 26.58 -24.02
C VAL A 829 49.75 26.98 -22.61
N THR A 830 48.74 27.82 -22.46
CA THR A 830 48.24 28.28 -21.16
C THR A 830 47.01 27.51 -20.75
N VAL A 831 46.95 27.09 -19.48
CA VAL A 831 45.84 26.31 -18.92
C VAL A 831 45.37 26.94 -17.62
N SER A 832 44.10 27.27 -17.53
CA SER A 832 43.46 27.77 -16.32
C SER A 832 43.05 26.61 -15.41
N ALA A 833 43.89 26.28 -14.44
CA ALA A 833 43.68 25.16 -13.50
C ALA A 833 43.00 25.58 -12.19
N ASP A 834 42.94 26.88 -11.90
CA ASP A 834 42.36 27.46 -10.69
C ASP A 834 41.52 28.69 -11.07
N THR A 835 40.30 28.78 -10.53
CA THR A 835 39.45 29.97 -10.72
C THR A 835 39.94 31.18 -9.90
N GLY A 836 40.86 30.97 -8.97
CA GLY A 836 41.52 32.00 -8.17
C GLY A 836 42.68 32.71 -8.87
N PHE A 837 42.95 32.44 -10.15
CA PHE A 837 43.94 33.19 -10.92
C PHE A 837 43.43 34.60 -11.24
N GLU A 838 44.14 35.62 -10.76
CA GLU A 838 43.82 37.02 -11.03
C GLU A 838 44.65 37.54 -12.21
N PHE A 839 43.97 37.99 -13.27
CA PHE A 839 44.63 38.64 -14.39
C PHE A 839 45.22 39.99 -13.94
N PRO A 840 46.51 40.26 -14.22
CA PRO A 840 47.18 41.46 -13.73
C PRO A 840 46.64 42.73 -14.40
N GLY A 841 46.32 43.73 -13.58
CA GLY A 841 45.98 45.07 -14.05
C GLY A 841 47.20 45.91 -14.48
N PRO A 842 46.98 47.11 -15.04
CA PRO A 842 48.07 47.98 -15.51
C PRO A 842 49.09 48.35 -14.42
N ASP A 843 48.64 48.50 -13.18
CA ASP A 843 49.51 48.91 -12.07
C ASP A 843 50.47 47.81 -11.62
N PHE A 844 50.08 46.53 -11.78
CA PHE A 844 50.99 45.40 -11.56
C PHE A 844 52.19 45.47 -12.50
N TYR A 845 51.96 45.76 -13.79
CA TYR A 845 53.05 45.88 -14.76
C TYR A 845 53.94 47.09 -14.49
N LYS A 846 53.36 48.23 -14.10
CA LYS A 846 54.16 49.41 -13.70
C LYS A 846 55.06 49.10 -12.51
N GLU A 847 54.53 48.38 -11.51
CA GLU A 847 55.30 47.96 -10.34
C GLU A 847 56.41 46.97 -10.72
N LEU A 848 56.10 45.99 -11.57
CA LEU A 848 57.04 44.99 -12.05
C LEU A 848 58.18 45.61 -12.86
N GLU A 849 57.88 46.58 -13.73
CA GLU A 849 58.89 47.29 -14.52
C GLU A 849 59.74 48.26 -13.67
N ALA A 850 59.17 48.84 -12.61
CA ALA A 850 59.89 49.75 -11.72
C ALA A 850 60.83 49.00 -10.75
N ASN A 851 60.36 47.90 -10.17
CA ASN A 851 60.97 47.26 -9.00
C ASN A 851 61.30 45.77 -9.19
N GLY A 852 60.91 45.14 -10.29
CA GLY A 852 60.96 43.68 -10.43
C GLY A 852 60.04 42.97 -9.42
N LEU A 853 60.35 41.72 -9.07
CA LEU A 853 59.62 40.96 -8.05
C LEU A 853 60.15 41.17 -6.62
N ARG A 854 61.08 42.12 -6.42
CA ARG A 854 61.71 42.46 -5.12
C ARG A 854 62.46 41.29 -4.46
N GLU A 855 62.98 40.35 -5.25
CA GLU A 855 63.83 39.24 -4.81
C GLU A 855 65.26 39.32 -5.42
N PRO A 856 66.28 38.71 -4.77
CA PRO A 856 67.65 38.70 -5.29
C PRO A 856 67.71 38.06 -6.70
N GLY A 857 68.21 38.79 -7.70
CA GLY A 857 68.30 38.32 -9.10
C GLY A 857 67.10 38.69 -10.00
N LEU A 858 65.97 39.10 -9.42
CA LEU A 858 64.76 39.55 -10.14
C LEU A 858 64.52 41.06 -9.96
N GLY A 859 65.59 41.83 -10.14
CA GLY A 859 65.58 43.30 -10.03
C GLY A 859 64.99 44.02 -11.24
N LYS A 860 65.21 45.34 -11.32
CA LYS A 860 64.63 46.22 -12.34
C LYS A 860 64.93 45.80 -13.79
N GLU A 861 66.15 45.36 -14.08
CA GLU A 861 66.57 44.93 -15.42
C GLU A 861 65.80 43.67 -15.88
N THR A 862 65.59 42.73 -14.96
CA THR A 862 64.80 41.52 -15.17
C THR A 862 63.30 41.82 -15.24
N GLY A 863 62.82 42.82 -14.49
CA GLY A 863 61.43 43.26 -14.46
C GLY A 863 60.87 43.69 -15.83
N LEU A 864 61.68 44.38 -16.64
CA LEU A 864 61.27 44.77 -18.00
C LEU A 864 61.12 43.55 -18.93
N ARG A 865 62.06 42.61 -18.86
CA ARG A 865 62.02 41.33 -19.62
C ARG A 865 60.82 40.49 -19.17
N LEU A 866 60.59 40.41 -17.87
CA LEU A 866 59.50 39.66 -17.27
C LEU A 866 58.13 40.26 -17.61
N SER A 867 57.99 41.58 -17.64
CA SER A 867 56.78 42.26 -18.11
C SER A 867 56.43 41.83 -19.54
N LYS A 868 57.43 41.81 -20.45
CA LYS A 868 57.24 41.33 -21.82
C LYS A 868 56.86 39.85 -21.87
N ALA A 869 57.53 38.99 -21.09
CA ALA A 869 57.24 37.56 -21.02
C ALA A 869 55.84 37.27 -20.48
N TYR A 870 55.40 37.96 -19.43
CA TYR A 870 54.04 37.82 -18.88
C TYR A 870 52.96 38.33 -19.84
N ARG A 871 53.20 39.42 -20.57
CA ARG A 871 52.27 39.87 -21.62
C ARG A 871 52.16 38.86 -22.76
N ALA A 872 53.28 38.25 -23.17
CA ALA A 872 53.27 37.19 -24.18
C ALA A 872 52.51 35.95 -23.67
N LEU A 873 52.80 35.49 -22.46
CA LEU A 873 52.11 34.38 -21.79
C LEU A 873 50.59 34.60 -21.75
N LEU A 874 50.16 35.79 -21.29
CA LEU A 874 48.73 36.11 -21.11
C LEU A 874 48.02 36.53 -22.40
N SER A 875 48.74 36.66 -23.52
CA SER A 875 48.12 36.87 -24.83
C SER A 875 47.59 35.57 -25.45
N VAL A 876 48.06 34.42 -24.94
CA VAL A 876 47.55 33.10 -25.30
C VAL A 876 46.26 32.82 -24.52
N LEU A 877 45.23 32.34 -25.21
CA LEU A 877 43.97 31.98 -24.57
C LEU A 877 44.19 30.78 -23.63
N ALA A 878 43.87 30.95 -22.36
CA ALA A 878 43.98 29.87 -21.38
C ALA A 878 42.87 28.83 -21.57
N LEU A 879 43.26 27.57 -21.79
CA LEU A 879 42.33 26.45 -21.87
C LEU A 879 41.82 26.08 -20.48
N PRO A 880 40.54 25.73 -20.30
CA PRO A 880 39.99 25.41 -19.00
C PRO A 880 40.45 24.02 -18.51
N LEU A 881 40.90 23.93 -17.26
CA LEU A 881 41.15 22.67 -16.57
C LEU A 881 40.49 22.69 -15.21
N SER A 882 39.80 21.61 -14.86
CA SER A 882 39.11 21.45 -13.58
C SER A 882 39.75 20.31 -12.79
N PRO A 883 40.93 20.51 -12.16
CA PRO A 883 41.69 19.45 -11.47
C PRO A 883 40.93 18.82 -10.29
N LEU A 884 39.97 19.55 -9.72
CA LEU A 884 39.03 19.05 -8.69
C LEU A 884 37.73 18.45 -9.25
N GLY A 885 37.54 18.49 -10.57
CA GLY A 885 36.40 17.89 -11.27
C GLY A 885 36.54 16.38 -11.40
N SER A 886 35.55 15.72 -12.00
CA SER A 886 35.58 14.27 -12.22
C SER A 886 36.64 13.87 -13.25
N GLU A 887 37.16 12.65 -13.16
CA GLU A 887 38.15 12.10 -14.10
C GLU A 887 37.64 12.18 -15.55
N GLY A 888 36.36 11.88 -15.78
CA GLY A 888 35.76 11.96 -17.12
C GLY A 888 35.68 13.39 -17.68
N LEU A 889 35.54 14.41 -16.83
CA LEU A 889 35.63 15.81 -17.25
C LEU A 889 37.07 16.18 -17.59
N LEU A 890 38.03 15.76 -16.75
CA LEU A 890 39.45 16.02 -16.95
C LEU A 890 39.99 15.40 -18.23
N THR A 891 39.67 14.14 -18.51
CA THR A 891 40.06 13.49 -19.76
C THR A 891 39.53 14.25 -20.97
N LYS A 892 38.28 14.72 -20.94
CA LYS A 892 37.68 15.53 -22.01
C LYS A 892 38.28 16.92 -22.17
N GLN A 893 38.83 17.51 -21.10
CA GLN A 893 39.50 18.82 -21.16
C GLN A 893 40.92 18.70 -21.71
N VAL A 894 41.55 17.54 -21.53
CA VAL A 894 42.91 17.27 -22.02
C VAL A 894 42.92 16.74 -23.46
N SER A 895 41.90 15.97 -23.85
CA SER A 895 41.68 15.54 -25.25
C SER A 895 41.28 16.70 -26.15
#